data_AF-B7ZXA3-F1
#
_entry.id   AF-B7ZXA3-F1
#
_cell.length_a   1.000
_cell.length_b   1.000
_cell.length_c   1.000
_cell.angle_alpha   90.00
_cell.angle_beta   90.00
_cell.angle_gamma   90.00
#
_symmetry.space_group_name_H-M   'P 1'
#
loop_
_entity.id
_entity.type
_entity.pdbx_description
1 polymer ?
#
loop_
_entity_poly.entity_id
_entity_poly.type
_entity_poly.pdbx_seq_one_letter_code
_entity_poly.pdbx_strand_id
1 'polypeptide(L)'
;MMAANLYIDQIEELMFELSMWRCNDELRVRAEELHSSSGSKVTKYYIEFWKQIPPNEPYRVILGHVRDKLYNTRERARHLLASGVSKISAESSFTSIEEFLEPLELCYKSLCDCGDKAIADGSLLDLLRQVFTFGLSLVKLDIRQESERHTDVIDAITTHLGIGSYREWPEDKRQEWLLSELRGKRPLLPPDLPQTDEIADVIGAFHVLAELPPDSFGPYIISMATAPSDVLAVELLQRECGVRQPLPVVPLFERLADLQSAPASVERLFSVDWYMDRIKGKQQVMVGYSDSGKDAGRLSAAWQLYRAQEEMAQVAKRYGVKLTLFHGRGGTVGRGGGPTHLAILSQPPDTINGSIRVTVQGEVIEFCFGEEHLCFQTLQRFTAATLEHGMHPPVSPKPEWRKLMDEMAVVATEEYRSVVVKEARFVEYFRSATPETEYGRMNIGSRPAKRRPGGGITTLRAIPWIFSWTQTRFHLPVWLGVGAAFKFAIDKDVRNFQVLKEMYNEWPFFRVTLDLLEMVFAKGDPGIAGLYDELLVAEELKPFGKQLRDKYVETQQLLLQIAGHKDILEGDPFLKQGLVLRNPYITTLNVFQAYTLKRIRDPNFKVTPQPPLSKEFADENKPAGLVKLNPASEYPPGLEDTLILTMKGIAAGMQNTG
;
A
#
# COMPACT_ATOMS: atom_id res chain seq x y z
N MET A 1 19.39 0.29 11.83
CA MET A 1 19.40 0.81 13.22
C MET A 1 18.31 0.16 14.07
N MET A 2 17.02 0.35 13.74
CA MET A 2 15.91 -0.23 14.50
C MET A 2 15.98 -1.76 14.65
N ALA A 3 16.26 -2.50 13.57
CA ALA A 3 16.46 -3.96 13.61
C ALA A 3 17.52 -4.35 14.66
N ALA A 4 18.71 -3.76 14.57
CA ALA A 4 19.81 -4.03 15.49
C ALA A 4 19.44 -3.69 16.95
N ASN A 5 18.65 -2.64 17.20
CA ASN A 5 18.17 -2.35 18.55
C ASN A 5 17.29 -3.48 19.11
N LEU A 6 16.26 -3.89 18.36
CA LEU A 6 15.36 -4.96 18.78
C LEU A 6 16.11 -6.28 19.01
N TYR A 7 17.07 -6.61 18.14
CA TYR A 7 17.87 -7.83 18.32
C TYR A 7 18.83 -7.75 19.50
N ILE A 8 19.40 -6.58 19.84
CA ILE A 8 20.24 -6.45 21.03
C ILE A 8 19.43 -6.80 22.28
N ASP A 9 18.22 -6.24 22.41
CA ASP A 9 17.36 -6.47 23.57
C ASP A 9 16.99 -7.97 23.68
N GLN A 10 16.61 -8.61 22.57
CA GLN A 10 16.29 -10.05 22.52
C GLN A 10 17.51 -10.94 22.82
N ILE A 11 18.70 -10.58 22.34
CA ILE A 11 19.93 -11.34 22.61
C ILE A 11 20.31 -11.23 24.09
N GLU A 12 20.14 -10.07 24.72
CA GLU A 12 20.45 -9.89 26.14
C GLU A 12 19.55 -10.74 27.04
N GLU A 13 18.26 -10.81 26.77
CA GLU A 13 17.34 -11.72 27.47
C GLU A 13 17.72 -13.19 27.23
N LEU A 14 18.02 -13.56 25.99
CA LEU A 14 18.44 -14.92 25.65
C LEU A 14 19.76 -15.33 26.34
N MET A 15 20.68 -14.38 26.54
CA MET A 15 21.89 -14.61 27.32
C MET A 15 21.57 -14.95 28.78
N PHE A 16 20.54 -14.33 29.39
CA PHE A 16 20.12 -14.72 30.74
C PHE A 16 19.61 -16.15 30.79
N GLU A 17 18.76 -16.54 29.84
CA GLU A 17 18.12 -17.85 29.78
C GLU A 17 19.11 -19.00 29.48
N LEU A 18 20.00 -18.83 28.50
CA LEU A 18 20.93 -19.87 28.05
C LEU A 18 22.18 -20.00 28.94
N SER A 19 21.95 -20.34 30.22
CA SER A 19 22.99 -20.58 31.24
C SER A 19 23.64 -21.97 31.20
N MET A 20 23.31 -22.78 30.19
CA MET A 20 23.75 -24.16 30.07
C MET A 20 25.25 -24.27 29.83
N TRP A 21 25.87 -25.27 30.44
CA TRP A 21 27.30 -25.58 30.26
C TRP A 21 27.54 -26.78 29.32
N ARG A 22 26.54 -27.65 29.13
CA ARG A 22 26.61 -28.76 28.16
C ARG A 22 26.46 -28.22 26.75
N CYS A 23 27.39 -28.56 25.88
CA CYS A 23 27.39 -28.15 24.48
C CYS A 23 28.07 -29.20 23.59
N ASN A 24 27.82 -29.11 22.28
CA ASN A 24 28.52 -29.95 21.32
C ASN A 24 29.96 -29.47 21.11
N ASP A 25 30.78 -30.31 20.46
CA ASP A 25 32.20 -30.04 20.27
C ASP A 25 32.47 -28.79 19.42
N GLU A 26 31.62 -28.52 18.43
CA GLU A 26 31.72 -27.37 17.54
C GLU A 26 31.53 -26.05 18.32
N LEU A 27 30.46 -25.95 19.12
CA LEU A 27 30.19 -24.78 19.96
C LEU A 27 31.31 -24.56 20.98
N ARG A 28 31.81 -25.65 21.58
CA ARG A 28 32.89 -25.60 22.58
C ARG A 28 34.16 -24.98 22.02
N VAL A 29 34.61 -25.43 20.85
CA VAL A 29 35.80 -24.87 20.17
C VAL A 29 35.57 -23.40 19.84
N ARG A 30 34.40 -23.05 19.30
CA ARG A 30 34.08 -21.67 18.94
C ARG A 30 34.04 -20.73 20.14
N ALA A 31 33.47 -21.16 21.26
CA ALA A 31 33.44 -20.39 22.49
C ALA A 31 34.85 -20.15 23.06
N GLU A 32 35.73 -21.16 23.00
CA GLU A 32 37.14 -21.04 23.45
C GLU A 32 37.94 -20.04 22.60
N GLU A 33 37.75 -20.06 21.27
CA GLU A 33 38.35 -19.09 20.35
C GLU A 33 37.92 -17.65 20.67
N LEU A 34 36.61 -17.43 20.88
CA LEU A 34 36.06 -16.12 21.20
C LEU A 34 36.54 -15.63 22.57
N HIS A 35 36.64 -16.52 23.56
CA HIS A 35 37.17 -16.19 24.88
C HIS A 35 38.64 -15.77 24.81
N SER A 36 39.45 -16.47 24.00
CA SER A 36 40.87 -16.17 23.79
C SER A 36 41.12 -14.87 23.03
N SER A 37 40.21 -14.50 22.12
CA SER A 37 40.31 -13.27 21.31
C SER A 37 39.74 -12.02 21.99
N SER A 38 38.99 -12.18 23.09
CA SER A 38 38.40 -11.08 23.85
C SER A 38 39.47 -10.31 24.64
N GLY A 39 40.00 -9.22 24.07
CA GLY A 39 40.98 -8.36 24.74
C GLY A 39 40.45 -7.75 26.05
N SER A 40 41.34 -7.49 27.01
CA SER A 40 41.03 -7.03 28.38
C SER A 40 40.38 -5.63 28.52
N LYS A 41 39.91 -5.01 27.42
CA LYS A 41 39.28 -3.69 27.44
C LYS A 41 37.79 -3.83 27.73
N VAL A 42 37.45 -3.71 29.01
CA VAL A 42 36.06 -3.57 29.48
C VAL A 42 35.50 -2.26 28.91
N THR A 43 34.57 -2.38 27.96
CA THR A 43 33.87 -1.22 27.43
C THR A 43 32.44 -1.24 27.96
N LYS A 44 32.08 -0.23 28.76
CA LYS A 44 30.77 -0.14 29.44
C LYS A 44 29.69 0.36 28.46
N TYR A 45 29.28 -0.50 27.53
CA TYR A 45 28.17 -0.22 26.63
C TYR A 45 26.83 -0.83 27.11
N TYR A 46 26.90 -1.81 28.02
CA TYR A 46 25.77 -2.65 28.41
C TYR A 46 25.52 -2.56 29.92
N ILE A 47 24.26 -2.71 30.32
CA ILE A 47 23.84 -2.72 31.73
C ILE A 47 24.22 -4.06 32.37
N GLU A 48 23.99 -5.16 31.66
CA GLU A 48 24.25 -6.54 32.09
C GLU A 48 25.30 -7.22 31.20
N PHE A 49 25.97 -8.25 31.73
CA PHE A 49 27.06 -8.96 31.04
C PHE A 49 28.16 -8.02 30.48
N TRP A 50 28.48 -6.93 31.20
CA TRP A 50 29.58 -6.01 30.86
C TRP A 50 30.94 -6.49 31.39
N LYS A 51 30.92 -7.43 32.34
CA LYS A 51 32.11 -8.17 32.79
C LYS A 51 32.38 -9.34 31.84
N GLN A 52 33.61 -9.86 31.89
CA GLN A 52 33.98 -11.03 31.11
C GLN A 52 33.06 -12.21 31.46
N ILE A 53 32.47 -12.81 30.42
CA ILE A 53 31.59 -13.98 30.56
C ILE A 53 32.47 -15.21 30.84
N PRO A 54 32.15 -16.02 31.87
CA PRO A 54 32.91 -17.23 32.18
C PRO A 54 32.92 -18.24 31.02
N PRO A 55 34.05 -18.93 30.75
CA PRO A 55 34.16 -19.86 29.63
C PRO A 55 33.31 -21.14 29.80
N ASN A 56 32.87 -21.45 31.03
CA ASN A 56 31.93 -22.53 31.30
C ASN A 56 30.47 -22.22 30.93
N GLU A 57 30.20 -21.05 30.35
CA GLU A 57 28.89 -20.62 29.83
C GLU A 57 28.98 -20.41 28.30
N PRO A 58 29.17 -21.47 27.49
CA PRO A 58 29.56 -21.37 26.08
C PRO A 58 28.54 -20.63 25.22
N TYR A 59 27.24 -20.80 25.47
CA TYR A 59 26.18 -20.09 24.74
C TYR A 59 26.24 -18.57 24.99
N ARG A 60 26.47 -18.16 26.25
CA ARG A 60 26.60 -16.74 26.61
C ARG A 60 27.84 -16.11 25.99
N VAL A 61 28.95 -16.84 25.85
CA VAL A 61 30.15 -16.34 25.18
C VAL A 61 29.85 -16.02 23.71
N ILE A 62 29.18 -16.92 22.99
CA ILE A 62 28.81 -16.68 21.58
C ILE A 62 27.78 -15.56 21.46
N LEU A 63 26.71 -15.58 22.25
CA LEU A 63 25.67 -14.56 22.20
C LEU A 63 26.19 -13.17 22.60
N GLY A 64 27.14 -13.09 23.53
CA GLY A 64 27.84 -11.84 23.86
C GLY A 64 28.59 -11.26 22.66
N HIS A 65 29.28 -12.10 21.89
CA HIS A 65 29.93 -11.68 20.65
C HIS A 65 28.91 -11.24 19.58
N VAL A 66 27.77 -11.94 19.46
CA VAL A 66 26.67 -11.53 18.57
C VAL A 66 26.15 -10.14 18.95
N ARG A 67 25.90 -9.89 20.24
CA ARG A 67 25.49 -8.58 20.75
C ARG A 67 26.50 -7.48 20.40
N ASP A 68 27.79 -7.75 20.57
CA ASP A 68 28.85 -6.79 20.25
C ASP A 68 28.87 -6.43 18.76
N LYS A 69 28.71 -7.41 17.87
CA LYS A 69 28.57 -7.15 16.42
C LYS A 69 27.28 -6.41 16.08
N LEU A 70 26.16 -6.69 16.76
CA LEU A 70 24.91 -5.92 16.58
C LEU A 70 25.08 -4.46 17.02
N TYR A 71 25.79 -4.20 18.12
CA TYR A 71 26.10 -2.85 18.56
C TYR A 71 26.90 -2.09 17.49
N ASN A 72 27.96 -2.70 16.96
CA ASN A 72 28.74 -2.12 15.87
C ASN A 72 27.89 -1.89 14.61
N THR A 73 26.99 -2.80 14.29
CA THR A 73 26.03 -2.67 13.17
C THR A 73 25.13 -1.45 13.36
N ARG A 74 24.59 -1.26 14.57
CA ARG A 74 23.78 -0.10 14.95
C ARG A 74 24.56 1.20 14.82
N GLU A 75 25.75 1.28 15.43
CA GLU A 75 26.56 2.50 15.42
C GLU A 75 27.10 2.82 14.02
N ARG A 76 27.43 1.81 13.22
CA ARG A 76 27.80 2.01 11.81
C ARG A 76 26.65 2.66 11.04
N ALA A 77 25.43 2.14 11.18
CA ALA A 77 24.25 2.74 10.57
C ALA A 77 23.99 4.18 11.07
N ARG A 78 24.18 4.43 12.37
CA ARG A 78 24.03 5.77 12.97
C ARG A 78 25.03 6.77 12.40
N HIS A 79 26.30 6.38 12.23
CA HIS A 79 27.35 7.23 11.64
C HIS A 79 27.07 7.57 10.18
N LEU A 80 26.67 6.56 9.39
CA LEU A 80 26.26 6.75 7.98
C LEU A 80 25.06 7.69 7.88
N LEU A 81 24.05 7.53 8.75
CA LEU A 81 22.89 8.41 8.76
C LEU A 81 23.23 9.86 9.15
N ALA A 82 24.14 10.03 10.11
CA ALA A 82 24.49 11.36 10.62
C ALA A 82 25.43 12.15 9.70
N SER A 83 26.33 11.47 8.98
CA SER A 83 27.44 12.14 8.27
C SER A 83 27.84 11.49 6.94
N GLY A 84 27.14 10.45 6.50
CA GLY A 84 27.45 9.72 5.25
C GLY A 84 28.67 8.79 5.33
N VAL A 85 29.43 8.79 6.43
CA VAL A 85 30.66 7.98 6.57
C VAL A 85 30.77 7.36 7.96
N SER A 86 31.37 6.17 8.06
CA SER A 86 31.67 5.52 9.35
C SER A 86 33.08 4.91 9.36
N LYS A 87 33.80 5.10 10.46
CA LYS A 87 35.09 4.42 10.74
C LYS A 87 34.92 2.99 11.26
N ILE A 88 33.70 2.59 11.64
CA ILE A 88 33.41 1.21 12.06
C ILE A 88 33.44 0.35 10.81
N SER A 89 34.37 -0.59 10.75
CA SER A 89 34.56 -1.55 9.66
C SER A 89 33.32 -2.41 9.39
N ALA A 90 33.15 -2.87 8.16
CA ALA A 90 32.06 -3.78 7.81
C ALA A 90 32.26 -5.15 8.49
N GLU A 91 33.50 -5.58 8.62
CA GLU A 91 33.97 -6.82 9.26
C GLU A 91 33.59 -6.90 10.75
N SER A 92 33.51 -5.74 11.41
CA SER A 92 33.09 -5.64 12.82
C SER A 92 31.57 -5.58 13.01
N SER A 93 30.79 -5.57 11.92
CA SER A 93 29.32 -5.55 11.91
C SER A 93 28.75 -6.81 11.24
N PHE A 94 27.43 -6.97 11.26
CA PHE A 94 26.75 -7.94 10.41
C PHE A 94 26.44 -7.31 9.05
N THR A 95 26.91 -7.97 7.99
CA THR A 95 26.74 -7.53 6.60
C THR A 95 25.76 -8.39 5.80
N SER A 96 25.47 -9.59 6.30
CA SER A 96 24.45 -10.47 5.72
C SER A 96 23.63 -11.16 6.81
N ILE A 97 22.45 -11.66 6.42
CA ILE A 97 21.56 -12.38 7.33
C ILE A 97 22.18 -13.74 7.71
N GLU A 98 22.90 -14.38 6.79
CA GLU A 98 23.58 -15.66 7.00
C GLU A 98 24.67 -15.54 8.06
N GLU A 99 25.44 -14.44 8.05
CA GLU A 99 26.46 -14.14 9.06
C GLU A 99 25.84 -13.98 10.45
N PHE A 100 24.62 -13.44 10.53
CA PHE A 100 23.89 -13.30 11.79
C PHE A 100 23.24 -14.62 12.24
N LEU A 101 22.73 -15.43 11.31
CA LEU A 101 22.11 -16.72 11.59
C LEU A 101 23.11 -17.78 12.05
N GLU A 102 24.32 -17.82 11.48
CA GLU A 102 25.34 -18.83 11.75
C GLU A 102 25.53 -19.13 13.26
N PRO A 103 25.83 -18.14 14.13
CA PRO A 103 26.00 -18.39 15.56
C PRO A 103 24.71 -18.84 16.27
N LEU A 104 23.54 -18.40 15.81
CA LEU A 104 22.25 -18.75 16.40
C LEU A 104 21.85 -20.20 16.06
N GLU A 105 22.05 -20.61 14.81
CA GLU A 105 21.82 -21.97 14.34
C GLU A 105 22.81 -22.95 14.98
N LEU A 106 24.06 -22.52 15.23
CA LEU A 106 25.04 -23.31 15.98
C LEU A 106 24.57 -23.56 17.42
N CYS A 107 24.10 -22.53 18.12
CA CYS A 107 23.50 -22.67 19.45
C CYS A 107 22.30 -23.64 19.43
N TYR A 108 21.41 -23.50 18.42
CA TYR A 108 20.22 -24.35 18.28
C TYR A 108 20.59 -25.82 18.10
N LYS A 109 21.54 -26.11 17.20
CA LYS A 109 22.05 -27.46 16.95
C LYS A 109 22.71 -28.05 18.19
N SER A 110 23.57 -27.28 18.87
CA SER A 110 24.25 -27.73 20.10
C SER A 110 23.27 -28.11 21.22
N LEU A 111 22.22 -27.31 21.44
CA LEU A 111 21.16 -27.65 22.40
C LEU A 111 20.47 -28.95 22.01
N CYS A 112 20.14 -29.14 20.73
CA CYS A 112 19.53 -30.39 20.25
C CYS A 112 20.45 -31.60 20.47
N ASP A 113 21.74 -31.49 20.15
CA ASP A 113 22.74 -32.55 20.30
C ASP A 113 22.92 -32.96 21.78
N CYS A 114 22.73 -32.01 22.71
CA CYS A 114 22.80 -32.24 24.16
C CYS A 114 21.49 -32.74 24.79
N GLY A 115 20.44 -32.96 23.99
CA GLY A 115 19.12 -33.39 24.47
C GLY A 115 18.21 -32.27 24.99
N ASP A 116 18.63 -31.01 24.83
CA ASP A 116 17.95 -29.81 25.31
C ASP A 116 17.10 -29.13 24.23
N LYS A 117 16.56 -29.90 23.27
CA LYS A 117 15.68 -29.39 22.20
C LYS A 117 14.47 -28.60 22.74
N ALA A 118 13.92 -29.00 23.88
CA ALA A 118 12.81 -28.29 24.52
C ALA A 118 13.17 -26.85 24.88
N ILE A 119 14.45 -26.57 25.20
CA ILE A 119 14.95 -25.22 25.44
C ILE A 119 15.21 -24.50 24.11
N ALA A 120 15.80 -25.21 23.14
CA ALA A 120 16.04 -24.65 21.80
C ALA A 120 14.75 -24.18 21.10
N ASP A 121 13.63 -24.88 21.32
CA ASP A 121 12.31 -24.57 20.76
C ASP A 121 11.56 -23.44 21.51
N GLY A 122 12.17 -22.83 22.53
CA GLY A 122 11.67 -21.63 23.20
C GLY A 122 12.15 -20.33 22.53
N SER A 123 12.69 -19.41 23.34
CA SER A 123 13.10 -18.06 22.90
C SER A 123 14.13 -18.04 21.76
N LEU A 124 14.99 -19.06 21.66
CA LEU A 124 15.95 -19.18 20.56
C LEU A 124 15.25 -19.44 19.21
N LEU A 125 14.24 -20.31 19.19
CA LEU A 125 13.44 -20.56 17.99
C LEU A 125 12.64 -19.31 17.59
N ASP A 126 12.10 -18.58 18.56
CA ASP A 126 11.41 -17.31 18.30
C ASP A 126 12.35 -16.27 17.68
N LEU A 127 13.57 -16.13 18.21
CA LEU A 127 14.58 -15.26 17.63
C LEU A 127 14.96 -15.69 16.21
N LEU A 128 15.20 -16.97 15.96
CA LEU A 128 15.48 -17.49 14.61
C LEU A 128 14.34 -17.14 13.64
N ARG A 129 13.08 -17.34 14.05
CA ARG A 129 11.90 -16.95 13.24
C ARG A 129 11.84 -15.45 12.99
N GLN A 130 12.18 -14.62 13.97
CA GLN A 130 12.28 -13.16 13.79
C GLN A 130 13.34 -12.80 12.76
N VAL A 131 14.52 -13.45 12.78
CA VAL A 131 15.58 -13.20 11.78
C VAL A 131 15.13 -13.61 10.37
N PHE A 132 14.51 -14.78 10.20
CA PHE A 132 13.95 -15.21 8.91
C PHE A 132 12.81 -14.32 8.40
N THR A 133 12.09 -13.64 9.29
CA THR A 133 10.94 -12.78 8.94
C THR A 133 11.36 -11.34 8.64
N PHE A 134 12.22 -10.76 9.49
CA PHE A 134 12.52 -9.33 9.50
C PHE A 134 13.92 -9.00 8.96
N GLY A 135 14.85 -9.95 8.99
CA GLY A 135 16.23 -9.75 8.55
C GLY A 135 16.91 -8.56 9.23
N LEU A 136 17.90 -7.94 8.56
CA LEU A 136 18.65 -6.81 9.11
C LEU A 136 17.98 -5.44 8.88
N SER A 137 16.85 -5.39 8.18
CA SER A 137 16.18 -4.14 7.78
C SER A 137 14.76 -3.95 8.36
N LEU A 138 14.22 -4.94 9.10
CA LEU A 138 12.81 -5.07 9.51
C LEU A 138 11.83 -5.23 8.35
N VAL A 139 11.90 -4.31 7.39
CA VAL A 139 11.07 -4.28 6.19
C VAL A 139 11.96 -4.09 4.98
N LYS A 140 11.49 -4.57 3.84
CA LYS A 140 12.06 -4.24 2.52
C LYS A 140 11.34 -3.02 1.96
N LEU A 141 12.08 -2.11 1.35
CA LEU A 141 11.53 -0.89 0.75
C LEU A 141 11.20 -1.13 -0.73
N ASP A 142 9.92 -1.06 -1.07
CA ASP A 142 9.45 -1.02 -2.45
C ASP A 142 9.70 0.38 -3.03
N ILE A 143 10.34 0.45 -4.20
CA ILE A 143 10.57 1.71 -4.92
C ILE A 143 9.44 1.88 -5.93
N ARG A 144 8.91 3.10 -6.09
CA ARG A 144 7.84 3.35 -7.07
C ARG A 144 8.01 4.69 -7.77
N GLN A 145 7.99 4.66 -9.10
CA GLN A 145 8.00 5.85 -9.96
C GLN A 145 7.02 5.67 -11.14
N GLU A 146 6.55 6.75 -11.75
CA GLU A 146 5.68 6.67 -12.94
C GLU A 146 6.46 6.43 -14.24
N SER A 147 5.87 5.68 -15.17
CA SER A 147 6.45 5.30 -16.47
C SER A 147 6.96 6.47 -17.32
N GLU A 148 6.23 7.58 -17.37
CA GLU A 148 6.63 8.76 -18.15
C GLU A 148 7.95 9.36 -17.66
N ARG A 149 8.25 9.28 -16.36
CA ARG A 149 9.53 9.76 -15.82
C ARG A 149 10.71 8.93 -16.31
N HIS A 150 10.52 7.64 -16.60
CA HIS A 150 11.53 6.81 -17.25
C HIS A 150 11.65 7.13 -18.73
N THR A 151 10.52 7.35 -19.39
CA THR A 151 10.47 7.81 -20.79
C THR A 151 11.22 9.13 -20.97
N ASP A 152 11.08 10.08 -20.05
CA ASP A 152 11.79 11.37 -20.06
C ASP A 152 13.31 11.19 -20.02
N VAL A 153 13.82 10.30 -19.16
CA VAL A 153 15.26 10.01 -19.05
C VAL A 153 15.78 9.39 -20.35
N ILE A 154 15.07 8.39 -20.88
CA ILE A 154 15.48 7.71 -22.11
C ILE A 154 15.42 8.67 -23.31
N ASP A 155 14.39 9.51 -23.39
CA ASP A 155 14.25 10.53 -24.42
C ASP A 155 15.42 11.53 -24.39
N ALA A 156 15.81 12.00 -23.19
CA ALA A 156 17.00 12.83 -23.02
C ALA A 156 18.29 12.13 -23.48
N ILE A 157 18.45 10.84 -23.19
CA ILE A 157 19.60 10.04 -23.66
C ILE A 157 19.60 9.94 -25.19
N THR A 158 18.47 9.54 -25.79
CA THR A 158 18.37 9.33 -27.24
C THR A 158 18.57 10.62 -28.04
N THR A 159 18.07 11.75 -27.53
CA THR A 159 18.25 13.06 -28.16
C THR A 159 19.68 13.57 -28.04
N HIS A 160 20.31 13.42 -26.86
CA HIS A 160 21.71 13.80 -26.65
C HIS A 160 22.68 13.00 -27.53
N LEU A 161 22.42 11.71 -27.73
CA LEU A 161 23.20 10.85 -28.61
C LEU A 161 22.92 11.06 -30.11
N GLY A 162 21.93 11.89 -30.46
CA GLY A 162 21.55 12.17 -31.85
C GLY A 162 20.89 10.98 -32.57
N ILE A 163 20.32 10.02 -31.83
CA ILE A 163 19.68 8.82 -32.40
C ILE A 163 18.16 8.95 -32.57
N GLY A 164 17.57 10.05 -32.09
CA GLY A 164 16.16 10.42 -32.25
C GLY A 164 15.51 10.77 -30.92
N SER A 165 14.18 10.92 -30.92
CA SER A 165 13.37 11.07 -29.70
C SER A 165 12.64 9.77 -29.39
N TYR A 166 13.04 9.09 -28.30
CA TYR A 166 12.37 7.89 -27.81
C TYR A 166 10.87 8.10 -27.57
N ARG A 167 10.49 9.30 -27.10
CA ARG A 167 9.08 9.62 -26.83
C ARG A 167 8.22 9.58 -28.10
N GLU A 168 8.75 10.00 -29.22
CA GLU A 168 8.04 10.00 -30.51
C GLU A 168 7.96 8.61 -31.16
N TRP A 169 8.74 7.64 -30.67
CA TRP A 169 8.76 6.30 -31.26
C TRP A 169 7.49 5.50 -30.92
N PRO A 170 6.94 4.74 -31.88
CA PRO A 170 5.87 3.78 -31.60
C PRO A 170 6.38 2.65 -30.70
N GLU A 171 5.46 1.97 -30.02
CA GLU A 171 5.76 0.92 -29.04
C GLU A 171 6.70 -0.18 -29.59
N ASP A 172 6.46 -0.64 -30.82
CA ASP A 172 7.30 -1.67 -31.45
C ASP A 172 8.75 -1.19 -31.63
N LYS A 173 8.95 0.08 -32.01
CA LYS A 173 10.28 0.67 -32.18
C LYS A 173 10.97 0.89 -30.82
N ARG A 174 10.21 1.26 -29.79
CA ARG A 174 10.73 1.35 -28.41
C ARG A 174 11.24 -0.01 -27.94
N GLN A 175 10.44 -1.06 -28.10
CA GLN A 175 10.84 -2.43 -27.76
C GLN A 175 12.08 -2.88 -28.55
N GLU A 176 12.09 -2.68 -29.87
CA GLU A 176 13.24 -3.04 -30.72
C GLU A 176 14.53 -2.39 -30.23
N TRP A 177 14.48 -1.07 -29.99
CA TRP A 177 15.65 -0.32 -29.52
C TRP A 177 16.09 -0.74 -28.11
N LEU A 178 15.15 -0.87 -27.17
CA LEU A 178 15.46 -1.32 -25.81
C LEU A 178 16.10 -2.71 -25.80
N LEU A 179 15.59 -3.65 -26.59
CA LEU A 179 16.15 -4.99 -26.69
C LEU A 179 17.52 -5.00 -27.37
N SER A 180 17.75 -4.12 -28.34
CA SER A 180 19.08 -3.91 -28.93
C SER A 180 20.09 -3.47 -27.85
N GLU A 181 19.76 -2.44 -27.07
CA GLU A 181 20.63 -1.94 -26.00
C GLU A 181 20.79 -2.94 -24.85
N LEU A 182 19.73 -3.64 -24.44
CA LEU A 182 19.74 -4.64 -23.36
C LEU A 182 20.59 -5.87 -23.69
N ARG A 183 20.61 -6.30 -24.97
CA ARG A 183 21.50 -7.37 -25.45
C ARG A 183 22.91 -6.86 -25.74
N GLY A 184 23.04 -5.57 -26.06
CA GLY A 184 24.31 -4.88 -26.21
C GLY A 184 25.15 -4.88 -24.93
N LYS A 185 26.47 -4.80 -25.10
CA LYS A 185 27.44 -4.69 -23.99
C LYS A 185 28.06 -3.29 -23.86
N ARG A 186 27.67 -2.37 -24.75
CA ARG A 186 28.17 -1.00 -24.76
C ARG A 186 27.38 -0.18 -23.72
N PRO A 187 28.05 0.58 -22.84
CA PRO A 187 27.36 1.54 -21.98
C PRO A 187 26.64 2.62 -22.79
N LEU A 188 25.48 3.04 -22.30
CA LEU A 188 24.57 3.97 -22.95
C LEU A 188 24.56 5.34 -22.26
N LEU A 189 24.53 5.40 -20.92
CA LEU A 189 24.34 6.65 -20.17
C LEU A 189 25.60 7.55 -20.26
N PRO A 190 25.54 8.73 -20.91
CA PRO A 190 26.68 9.63 -21.02
C PRO A 190 26.91 10.36 -19.69
N PRO A 191 28.17 10.49 -19.22
CA PRO A 191 28.46 11.22 -17.98
C PRO A 191 28.19 12.73 -18.08
N ASP A 192 28.06 13.27 -19.30
CA ASP A 192 27.80 14.68 -19.61
C ASP A 192 26.36 14.95 -20.06
N LEU A 193 25.44 13.99 -19.88
CA LEU A 193 24.02 14.15 -20.21
C LEU A 193 23.42 15.38 -19.48
N PRO A 194 22.80 16.34 -20.19
CA PRO A 194 22.04 17.42 -19.55
C PRO A 194 20.84 16.85 -18.79
N GLN A 195 20.70 17.21 -17.50
CA GLN A 195 19.64 16.71 -16.63
C GLN A 195 18.77 17.86 -16.14
N THR A 196 17.45 17.70 -16.25
CA THR A 196 16.49 18.48 -15.46
C THR A 196 16.46 17.94 -14.03
N ASP A 197 15.88 18.69 -13.08
CA ASP A 197 15.71 18.23 -11.69
C ASP A 197 14.97 16.87 -11.63
N GLU A 198 13.97 16.68 -12.50
CA GLU A 198 13.22 15.44 -12.60
C GLU A 198 14.04 14.27 -13.16
N ILE A 199 14.91 14.51 -14.16
CA ILE A 199 15.80 13.46 -14.68
C ILE A 199 16.87 13.10 -13.65
N ALA A 200 17.45 14.11 -12.99
CA ALA A 200 18.45 13.93 -11.96
C ALA A 200 17.91 13.14 -10.76
N ASP A 201 16.65 13.36 -10.37
CA ASP A 201 15.97 12.60 -9.32
C ASP A 201 15.81 11.11 -9.68
N VAL A 202 15.45 10.78 -10.93
CA VAL A 202 15.33 9.38 -11.37
C VAL A 202 16.70 8.68 -11.40
N ILE A 203 17.71 9.31 -11.98
CA ILE A 203 19.07 8.76 -12.06
C ILE A 203 19.68 8.64 -10.65
N GLY A 204 19.53 9.68 -9.83
CA GLY A 204 19.99 9.71 -8.44
C GLY A 204 19.36 8.61 -7.59
N ALA A 205 18.06 8.33 -7.78
CA ALA A 205 17.41 7.20 -7.12
C ALA A 205 18.06 5.86 -7.50
N PHE A 206 18.37 5.62 -8.78
CA PHE A 206 19.06 4.38 -9.18
C PHE A 206 20.49 4.29 -8.64
N HIS A 207 21.23 5.40 -8.53
CA HIS A 207 22.54 5.40 -7.87
C HIS A 207 22.43 5.00 -6.39
N VAL A 208 21.43 5.49 -5.67
CA VAL A 208 21.16 5.04 -4.28
C VAL A 208 20.88 3.53 -4.21
N LEU A 209 20.14 2.98 -5.18
CA LEU A 209 19.90 1.54 -5.26
C LEU A 209 21.17 0.73 -5.58
N ALA A 210 22.10 1.30 -6.35
CA ALA A 210 23.37 0.65 -6.67
C ALA A 210 24.35 0.62 -5.48
N GLU A 211 24.24 1.58 -4.57
CA GLU A 211 25.15 1.75 -3.43
C GLU A 211 24.71 1.03 -2.15
N LEU A 212 23.40 0.80 -1.97
CA LEU A 212 22.84 0.21 -0.76
C LEU A 212 22.73 -1.33 -0.83
N PRO A 213 22.73 -2.02 0.33
CA PRO A 213 22.57 -3.46 0.39
C PRO A 213 21.29 -3.95 -0.31
N PRO A 214 21.36 -4.95 -1.21
CA PRO A 214 20.21 -5.45 -1.98
C PRO A 214 19.05 -5.96 -1.12
N ASP A 215 19.37 -6.48 0.06
CA ASP A 215 18.39 -6.97 1.03
C ASP A 215 17.55 -5.85 1.66
N SER A 216 17.91 -4.58 1.47
CA SER A 216 17.12 -3.41 1.88
C SER A 216 15.86 -3.21 1.03
N PHE A 217 15.82 -3.76 -0.19
CA PHE A 217 14.82 -3.43 -1.19
C PHE A 217 13.87 -4.58 -1.54
N GLY A 218 12.65 -4.20 -1.92
CA GLY A 218 11.66 -5.05 -2.57
C GLY A 218 11.73 -4.87 -4.10
N PRO A 219 10.58 -4.83 -4.81
CA PRO A 219 10.54 -4.50 -6.23
C PRO A 219 10.71 -3.01 -6.55
N TYR A 220 10.98 -2.75 -7.83
CA TYR A 220 10.77 -1.47 -8.48
C TYR A 220 9.42 -1.47 -9.20
N ILE A 221 8.47 -0.67 -8.72
CA ILE A 221 7.10 -0.59 -9.21
C ILE A 221 6.95 0.56 -10.19
N ILE A 222 6.35 0.30 -11.35
CA ILE A 222 6.09 1.29 -12.39
C ILE A 222 4.62 1.69 -12.35
N SER A 223 4.32 2.85 -11.75
CA SER A 223 2.98 3.44 -11.79
C SER A 223 2.62 3.85 -13.22
N MET A 224 1.33 3.77 -13.57
CA MET A 224 0.82 4.06 -14.92
C MET A 224 1.54 3.22 -16.00
N ALA A 225 1.84 1.95 -15.72
CA ALA A 225 2.38 1.05 -16.74
C ALA A 225 1.30 0.76 -17.80
N THR A 226 1.71 0.80 -19.06
CA THR A 226 0.81 0.65 -20.22
C THR A 226 1.29 -0.39 -21.22
N ALA A 227 2.61 -0.61 -21.32
CA ALA A 227 3.18 -1.45 -22.36
C ALA A 227 4.46 -2.17 -21.90
N PRO A 228 4.94 -3.19 -22.64
CA PRO A 228 6.20 -3.86 -22.37
C PRO A 228 7.42 -2.93 -22.31
N SER A 229 7.45 -1.88 -23.14
CA SER A 229 8.56 -0.91 -23.15
C SER A 229 8.74 -0.21 -21.80
N ASP A 230 7.67 0.03 -21.02
CA ASP A 230 7.75 0.62 -19.68
C ASP A 230 8.61 -0.23 -18.73
N VAL A 231 8.44 -1.56 -18.79
CA VAL A 231 9.19 -2.52 -17.97
C VAL A 231 10.65 -2.60 -18.45
N LEU A 232 10.86 -2.74 -19.76
CA LEU A 232 12.19 -2.85 -20.36
C LEU A 232 13.02 -1.57 -20.18
N ALA A 233 12.38 -0.40 -20.17
CA ALA A 233 13.00 0.89 -19.89
C ALA A 233 13.64 0.92 -18.50
N VAL A 234 12.94 0.45 -17.46
CA VAL A 234 13.47 0.38 -16.10
C VAL A 234 14.58 -0.67 -15.99
N GLU A 235 14.45 -1.83 -16.63
CA GLU A 235 15.53 -2.82 -16.67
C GLU A 235 16.81 -2.24 -17.28
N LEU A 236 16.69 -1.44 -18.36
CA LEU A 236 17.82 -0.73 -18.96
C LEU A 236 18.41 0.30 -18.00
N LEU A 237 17.59 1.18 -17.41
CA LEU A 237 18.07 2.22 -16.49
C LEU A 237 18.74 1.65 -15.24
N GLN A 238 18.23 0.54 -14.67
CA GLN A 238 18.91 -0.15 -13.58
C GLN A 238 20.32 -0.60 -13.97
N ARG A 239 20.47 -1.19 -15.16
CA ARG A 239 21.77 -1.64 -15.67
C ARG A 239 22.72 -0.46 -15.90
N GLU A 240 22.25 0.59 -16.57
CA GLU A 240 23.08 1.75 -16.94
C GLU A 240 23.49 2.60 -15.74
N CYS A 241 22.68 2.62 -14.68
CA CYS A 241 23.02 3.29 -13.41
C CYS A 241 23.85 2.39 -12.46
N GLY A 242 24.31 1.23 -12.92
CA GLY A 242 25.24 0.39 -12.16
C GLY A 242 24.61 -0.47 -11.06
N VAL A 243 23.29 -0.69 -11.07
CA VAL A 243 22.61 -1.58 -10.10
C VAL A 243 23.00 -3.03 -10.40
N ARG A 244 24.03 -3.53 -9.72
CA ARG A 244 24.63 -4.86 -9.98
C ARG A 244 23.68 -6.02 -9.71
N GLN A 245 22.77 -5.85 -8.75
CA GLN A 245 21.72 -6.80 -8.41
C GLN A 245 20.37 -6.12 -8.61
N PRO A 246 19.89 -6.04 -9.87
CA PRO A 246 18.71 -5.25 -10.21
C PRO A 246 17.45 -5.78 -9.52
N LEU A 247 16.64 -4.86 -9.02
CA LEU A 247 15.37 -5.15 -8.36
C LEU A 247 14.39 -5.79 -9.35
N PRO A 248 13.49 -6.68 -8.89
CA PRO A 248 12.38 -7.16 -9.71
C PRO A 248 11.50 -5.99 -10.17
N VAL A 249 11.27 -5.87 -11.47
CA VAL A 249 10.42 -4.80 -12.04
C VAL A 249 8.95 -5.25 -12.07
N VAL A 250 8.07 -4.38 -11.56
CA VAL A 250 6.64 -4.67 -11.34
C VAL A 250 5.78 -3.62 -12.04
N PRO A 251 5.09 -3.94 -13.14
CA PRO A 251 4.13 -3.03 -13.73
C PRO A 251 2.90 -2.89 -12.82
N LEU A 252 2.45 -1.65 -12.61
CA LEU A 252 1.18 -1.32 -11.96
C LEU A 252 0.20 -0.81 -13.02
N PHE A 253 -0.78 -1.64 -13.37
CA PHE A 253 -1.84 -1.31 -14.31
C PHE A 253 -2.98 -0.58 -13.57
N GLU A 254 -3.22 0.69 -13.92
CA GLU A 254 -4.08 1.61 -13.15
C GLU A 254 -5.38 2.00 -13.88
N ARG A 255 -5.43 2.04 -15.22
CA ARG A 255 -6.65 2.38 -15.97
C ARG A 255 -7.32 1.14 -16.54
N LEU A 256 -8.59 1.27 -16.92
CA LEU A 256 -9.36 0.15 -17.46
C LEU A 256 -8.75 -0.42 -18.74
N ALA A 257 -8.26 0.45 -19.64
CA ALA A 257 -7.58 0.05 -20.88
C ALA A 257 -6.23 -0.65 -20.62
N ASP A 258 -5.51 -0.20 -19.58
CA ASP A 258 -4.24 -0.81 -19.20
C ASP A 258 -4.48 -2.22 -18.63
N LEU A 259 -5.52 -2.41 -17.82
CA LEU A 259 -5.93 -3.73 -17.35
C LEU A 259 -6.41 -4.66 -18.48
N GLN A 260 -7.08 -4.13 -19.51
CA GLN A 260 -7.49 -4.91 -20.69
C GLN A 260 -6.29 -5.39 -21.51
N SER A 261 -5.23 -4.59 -21.60
CA SER A 261 -4.01 -4.90 -22.36
C SER A 261 -2.93 -5.60 -21.53
N ALA A 262 -3.10 -5.68 -20.21
CA ALA A 262 -2.13 -6.29 -19.30
C ALA A 262 -1.74 -7.74 -19.68
N PRO A 263 -2.68 -8.66 -19.97
CA PRO A 263 -2.32 -10.03 -20.36
C PRO A 263 -1.46 -10.08 -21.64
N ALA A 264 -1.78 -9.26 -22.64
CA ALA A 264 -1.02 -9.18 -23.88
C ALA A 264 0.39 -8.60 -23.65
N SER A 265 0.50 -7.59 -22.80
CA SER A 265 1.78 -6.97 -22.43
C SER A 265 2.69 -7.97 -21.69
N VAL A 266 2.12 -8.71 -20.72
CA VAL A 266 2.84 -9.75 -19.98
C VAL A 266 3.25 -10.90 -20.89
N GLU A 267 2.37 -11.35 -21.79
CA GLU A 267 2.70 -12.38 -22.78
C GLU A 267 3.83 -11.95 -23.70
N ARG A 268 3.82 -10.67 -24.15
CA ARG A 268 4.88 -10.15 -24.99
C ARG A 268 6.21 -10.14 -24.26
N LEU A 269 6.25 -9.70 -23.00
CA LEU A 269 7.45 -9.74 -22.16
C LEU A 269 7.98 -11.17 -21.97
N PHE A 270 7.11 -12.15 -21.69
CA PHE A 270 7.52 -13.55 -21.52
C PHE A 270 7.97 -14.21 -22.83
N SER A 271 7.62 -13.65 -23.98
CA SER A 271 8.13 -14.11 -25.27
C SER A 271 9.56 -13.61 -25.58
N VAL A 272 10.11 -12.70 -24.78
CA VAL A 272 11.46 -12.16 -24.96
C VAL A 272 12.44 -13.01 -24.16
N ASP A 273 13.39 -13.63 -24.86
CA ASP A 273 14.47 -14.46 -24.31
C ASP A 273 15.25 -13.76 -23.18
N TRP A 274 15.74 -12.55 -23.44
CA TRP A 274 16.49 -11.75 -22.48
C TRP A 274 15.70 -11.51 -21.18
N TYR A 275 14.40 -11.22 -21.30
CA TYR A 275 13.56 -10.95 -20.15
C TYR A 275 13.28 -12.22 -19.35
N MET A 276 13.05 -13.35 -20.02
CA MET A 276 12.88 -14.66 -19.37
C MET A 276 14.13 -15.07 -18.57
N ASP A 277 15.32 -14.88 -19.14
CA ASP A 277 16.60 -15.14 -18.45
C ASP A 277 16.78 -14.22 -17.23
N ARG A 278 16.35 -12.96 -17.35
CA ARG A 278 16.42 -11.95 -16.30
C ARG A 278 15.51 -12.24 -15.11
N ILE A 279 14.28 -12.68 -15.35
CA ILE A 279 13.26 -12.90 -14.29
C ILE A 279 13.32 -14.29 -13.66
N LYS A 280 14.03 -15.25 -14.29
CA LYS A 280 14.27 -16.60 -13.77
C LYS A 280 12.99 -17.30 -13.29
N GLY A 281 11.94 -17.22 -14.11
CA GLY A 281 10.66 -17.88 -13.86
C GLY A 281 9.79 -17.24 -12.77
N LYS A 282 10.02 -15.98 -12.35
CA LYS A 282 9.18 -15.27 -11.37
C LYS A 282 8.82 -13.88 -11.87
N GLN A 283 7.53 -13.56 -11.93
CA GLN A 283 7.04 -12.22 -12.26
C GLN A 283 6.08 -11.75 -11.16
N GLN A 284 6.17 -10.47 -10.80
CA GLN A 284 5.15 -9.83 -9.97
C GLN A 284 4.43 -8.74 -10.77
N VAL A 285 3.11 -8.66 -10.63
CA VAL A 285 2.29 -7.62 -11.25
C VAL A 285 1.46 -6.95 -10.16
N MET A 286 1.43 -5.62 -10.15
CA MET A 286 0.62 -4.86 -9.19
C MET A 286 -0.70 -4.44 -9.83
N VAL A 287 -1.78 -4.52 -9.06
CA VAL A 287 -3.13 -4.11 -9.50
C VAL A 287 -3.70 -3.01 -8.60
N GLY A 288 -4.17 -1.92 -9.21
CA GLY A 288 -4.71 -0.76 -8.49
C GLY A 288 -6.23 -0.71 -8.50
N TYR A 289 -6.88 -0.93 -7.34
CA TYR A 289 -8.35 -0.88 -7.24
C TYR A 289 -8.88 0.54 -7.26
N SER A 290 -8.39 1.40 -6.36
CA SER A 290 -8.84 2.79 -6.27
C SER A 290 -8.54 3.60 -7.54
N ASP A 291 -7.38 3.37 -8.17
CA ASP A 291 -7.00 4.06 -9.40
C ASP A 291 -7.89 3.65 -10.58
N SER A 292 -8.14 2.34 -10.76
CA SER A 292 -9.06 1.83 -11.79
C SER A 292 -10.51 2.28 -11.53
N GLY A 293 -10.93 2.30 -10.26
CA GLY A 293 -12.25 2.79 -9.86
C GLY A 293 -12.44 4.29 -10.13
N LYS A 294 -11.37 5.10 -10.04
CA LYS A 294 -11.38 6.52 -10.43
C LYS A 294 -11.51 6.71 -11.95
N ASP A 295 -11.00 5.77 -12.74
CA ASP A 295 -11.06 5.84 -14.20
C ASP A 295 -12.46 5.50 -14.75
N ALA A 296 -13.04 4.39 -14.29
CA ALA A 296 -14.21 3.79 -14.92
C ALA A 296 -15.36 3.42 -13.97
N GLY A 297 -15.29 3.82 -12.70
CA GLY A 297 -16.24 3.39 -11.67
C GLY A 297 -15.90 2.00 -11.12
N ARG A 298 -16.34 1.76 -9.88
CA ARG A 298 -15.82 0.63 -9.08
C ARG A 298 -16.28 -0.74 -9.57
N LEU A 299 -17.51 -0.88 -10.06
CA LEU A 299 -18.04 -2.15 -10.57
C LEU A 299 -17.25 -2.63 -11.79
N SER A 300 -17.06 -1.74 -12.77
CA SER A 300 -16.29 -2.00 -13.99
C SER A 300 -14.84 -2.33 -13.68
N ALA A 301 -14.21 -1.56 -12.78
CA ALA A 301 -12.85 -1.81 -12.33
C ALA A 301 -12.70 -3.19 -11.67
N ALA A 302 -13.60 -3.56 -10.76
CA ALA A 302 -13.56 -4.85 -10.08
C ALA A 302 -13.71 -6.02 -11.07
N TRP A 303 -14.62 -5.91 -12.04
CA TRP A 303 -14.82 -6.94 -13.06
C TRP A 303 -13.61 -7.08 -13.99
N GLN A 304 -13.07 -5.95 -14.46
CA GLN A 304 -11.91 -5.97 -15.33
C GLN A 304 -10.66 -6.48 -14.62
N LEU A 305 -10.52 -6.19 -13.32
CA LEU A 305 -9.46 -6.76 -12.48
C LEU A 305 -9.57 -8.28 -12.37
N TYR A 306 -10.76 -8.82 -12.15
CA TYR A 306 -10.98 -10.28 -12.10
C TYR A 306 -10.54 -10.94 -13.40
N ARG A 307 -10.99 -10.41 -14.54
CA ARG A 307 -10.63 -10.92 -15.88
C ARG A 307 -9.13 -10.83 -16.16
N ALA A 308 -8.52 -9.66 -15.89
CA ALA A 308 -7.10 -9.46 -16.13
C ALA A 308 -6.24 -10.45 -15.33
N GLN A 309 -6.58 -10.69 -14.06
CA GLN A 309 -5.87 -11.66 -13.22
C GLN A 309 -6.02 -13.10 -13.74
N GLU A 310 -7.23 -13.50 -14.14
CA GLU A 310 -7.50 -14.81 -14.71
C GLU A 310 -6.69 -15.03 -16.01
N GLU A 311 -6.71 -14.05 -16.92
CA GLU A 311 -5.99 -14.10 -18.20
C GLU A 311 -4.46 -14.08 -17.98
N MET A 312 -3.94 -13.23 -17.09
CA MET A 312 -2.49 -13.19 -16.77
C MET A 312 -2.01 -14.50 -16.12
N ALA A 313 -2.82 -15.14 -15.25
CA ALA A 313 -2.47 -16.42 -14.66
C ALA A 313 -2.37 -17.53 -15.72
N GLN A 314 -3.29 -17.54 -16.71
CA GLN A 314 -3.22 -18.46 -17.85
C GLN A 314 -1.98 -18.22 -18.71
N VAL A 315 -1.62 -16.96 -18.99
CA VAL A 315 -0.36 -16.63 -19.68
C VAL A 315 0.84 -17.14 -18.89
N ALA A 316 0.93 -16.82 -17.59
CA ALA A 316 2.06 -17.24 -16.76
C ALA A 316 2.21 -18.77 -16.70
N LYS A 317 1.10 -19.50 -16.63
CA LYS A 317 1.07 -20.97 -16.68
C LYS A 317 1.63 -21.52 -18.00
N ARG A 318 1.29 -20.91 -19.15
CA ARG A 318 1.82 -21.32 -20.47
C ARG A 318 3.33 -21.14 -20.58
N TYR A 319 3.89 -20.09 -19.97
CA TYR A 319 5.33 -19.78 -20.00
C TYR A 319 6.12 -20.37 -18.82
N GLY A 320 5.47 -21.11 -17.91
CA GLY A 320 6.14 -21.69 -16.73
C GLY A 320 6.64 -20.64 -15.72
N VAL A 321 5.99 -19.47 -15.66
CA VAL A 321 6.36 -18.37 -14.76
C VAL A 321 5.48 -18.41 -13.51
N LYS A 322 6.10 -18.33 -12.33
CA LYS A 322 5.38 -18.08 -11.06
C LYS A 322 4.98 -16.61 -11.00
N LEU A 323 3.70 -16.34 -11.24
CA LEU A 323 3.09 -15.03 -11.08
C LEU A 323 2.73 -14.78 -9.61
N THR A 324 3.15 -13.63 -9.08
CA THR A 324 2.69 -13.10 -7.78
C THR A 324 1.90 -11.82 -8.04
N LEU A 325 0.65 -11.77 -7.58
CA LEU A 325 -0.14 -10.54 -7.62
C LEU A 325 0.15 -9.68 -6.39
N PHE A 326 0.41 -8.39 -6.62
CA PHE A 326 0.51 -7.38 -5.59
C PHE A 326 -0.76 -6.51 -5.59
N HIS A 327 -1.61 -6.72 -4.59
CA HIS A 327 -2.86 -6.00 -4.42
C HIS A 327 -2.61 -4.61 -3.82
N GLY A 328 -2.92 -3.57 -4.59
CA GLY A 328 -2.89 -2.17 -4.17
C GLY A 328 -4.02 -1.80 -3.20
N ARG A 329 -4.09 -0.52 -2.84
CA ARG A 329 -5.11 0.02 -1.93
C ARG A 329 -6.53 -0.01 -2.51
N GLY A 330 -7.54 0.00 -1.63
CA GLY A 330 -8.97 0.12 -2.00
C GLY A 330 -9.65 -1.18 -2.46
N GLY A 331 -8.88 -2.28 -2.53
CA GLY A 331 -9.42 -3.60 -2.80
C GLY A 331 -10.14 -4.21 -1.61
N THR A 332 -11.01 -5.19 -1.85
CA THR A 332 -11.65 -5.99 -0.79
C THR A 332 -10.63 -6.70 0.11
N VAL A 333 -9.46 -7.05 -0.44
CA VAL A 333 -8.33 -7.68 0.25
C VAL A 333 -7.65 -6.74 1.25
N GLY A 334 -7.71 -5.42 1.03
CA GLY A 334 -7.06 -4.40 1.89
C GLY A 334 -7.89 -3.97 3.11
N ARG A 335 -9.02 -4.64 3.38
CA ARG A 335 -10.00 -4.16 4.38
C ARG A 335 -9.59 -4.41 5.83
N GLY A 336 -8.56 -5.22 6.09
CA GLY A 336 -8.22 -5.65 7.44
C GLY A 336 -9.34 -6.45 8.10
N GLY A 337 -9.10 -7.04 9.28
CA GLY A 337 -10.12 -7.81 10.00
C GLY A 337 -10.70 -9.02 9.24
N GLY A 338 -11.91 -9.44 9.61
CA GLY A 338 -12.60 -10.63 9.06
C GLY A 338 -12.85 -10.63 7.55
N PRO A 339 -13.36 -9.55 6.92
CA PRO A 339 -13.73 -9.53 5.50
C PRO A 339 -12.58 -9.83 4.52
N THR A 340 -11.33 -9.63 4.96
CA THR A 340 -10.13 -9.97 4.18
C THR A 340 -10.02 -11.47 3.88
N HIS A 341 -10.49 -12.33 4.79
CA HIS A 341 -10.41 -13.79 4.60
C HIS A 341 -11.20 -14.21 3.35
N LEU A 342 -12.49 -13.87 3.28
CA LEU A 342 -13.32 -14.19 2.13
C LEU A 342 -12.85 -13.47 0.86
N ALA A 343 -12.31 -12.25 0.98
CA ALA A 343 -11.76 -11.52 -0.16
C ALA A 343 -10.58 -12.26 -0.83
N ILE A 344 -9.70 -12.89 -0.04
CA ILE A 344 -8.61 -13.73 -0.56
C ILE A 344 -9.19 -15.00 -1.20
N LEU A 345 -10.12 -15.69 -0.53
CA LEU A 345 -10.77 -16.89 -1.08
C LEU A 345 -11.56 -16.61 -2.37
N SER A 346 -11.98 -15.37 -2.58
CA SER A 346 -12.73 -14.96 -3.79
C SER A 346 -11.86 -14.63 -5.01
N GLN A 347 -10.53 -14.58 -4.87
CA GLN A 347 -9.65 -14.31 -6.01
C GLN A 347 -9.83 -15.39 -7.10
N PRO A 348 -9.62 -15.09 -8.39
CA PRO A 348 -9.73 -16.09 -9.44
C PRO A 348 -8.86 -17.33 -9.14
N PRO A 349 -9.27 -18.53 -9.55
CA PRO A 349 -8.48 -19.75 -9.37
C PRO A 349 -7.04 -19.61 -9.91
N ASP A 350 -6.08 -20.33 -9.32
CA ASP A 350 -4.66 -20.36 -9.73
C ASP A 350 -3.94 -18.99 -9.72
N THR A 351 -4.47 -17.95 -9.05
CA THR A 351 -3.82 -16.62 -9.01
C THR A 351 -2.92 -16.36 -7.79
N ILE A 352 -3.01 -17.20 -6.75
CA ILE A 352 -2.24 -17.05 -5.49
C ILE A 352 -1.09 -18.06 -5.40
N ASN A 353 -1.36 -19.36 -5.52
CA ASN A 353 -0.35 -20.43 -5.55
C ASN A 353 0.74 -20.29 -4.47
N GLY A 354 0.32 -20.03 -3.23
CA GLY A 354 1.19 -19.86 -2.06
C GLY A 354 2.01 -18.56 -2.03
N SER A 355 1.72 -17.57 -2.88
CA SER A 355 2.41 -16.28 -2.89
C SER A 355 1.49 -15.12 -3.25
N ILE A 356 1.23 -14.24 -2.29
CA ILE A 356 0.44 -13.02 -2.47
C ILE A 356 1.17 -11.85 -1.81
N ARG A 357 1.01 -10.63 -2.34
CA ARG A 357 1.38 -9.40 -1.65
C ARG A 357 0.16 -8.49 -1.54
N VAL A 358 -0.04 -7.90 -0.37
CA VAL A 358 -1.20 -7.05 -0.08
C VAL A 358 -0.74 -5.76 0.57
N THR A 359 -1.28 -4.63 0.11
CA THR A 359 -1.06 -3.33 0.75
C THR A 359 -1.87 -3.24 2.03
N VAL A 360 -1.21 -3.08 3.18
CA VAL A 360 -1.87 -2.64 4.43
C VAL A 360 -2.01 -1.13 4.39
N GLN A 361 -3.23 -0.63 4.33
CA GLN A 361 -3.51 0.81 4.31
C GLN A 361 -3.28 1.43 5.69
N GLY A 362 -2.72 2.64 5.73
CA GLY A 362 -2.42 3.34 6.98
C GLY A 362 -3.65 3.57 7.85
N GLU A 363 -4.81 3.80 7.23
CA GLU A 363 -6.10 3.96 7.91
C GLU A 363 -6.65 2.67 8.55
N VAL A 364 -5.99 1.52 8.34
CA VAL A 364 -6.38 0.20 8.92
C VAL A 364 -5.25 -0.42 9.74
N ILE A 365 -4.07 0.19 9.80
CA ILE A 365 -2.90 -0.40 10.47
C ILE A 365 -3.18 -0.65 11.95
N GLU A 366 -3.75 0.34 12.64
CA GLU A 366 -4.13 0.28 14.05
C GLU A 366 -5.17 -0.82 14.29
N PHE A 367 -6.17 -0.91 13.43
CA PHE A 367 -7.23 -1.91 13.56
C PHE A 367 -6.72 -3.36 13.34
N CYS A 368 -5.63 -3.52 12.59
CA CYS A 368 -5.06 -4.84 12.31
C CYS A 368 -3.96 -5.25 13.28
N PHE A 369 -3.13 -4.30 13.73
CA PHE A 369 -1.86 -4.57 14.40
C PHE A 369 -1.66 -3.76 15.69
N GLY A 370 -2.60 -2.88 16.06
CA GLY A 370 -2.47 -2.03 17.26
C GLY A 370 -2.68 -2.77 18.58
N GLU A 371 -3.23 -3.98 18.55
CA GLU A 371 -3.46 -4.83 19.72
C GLU A 371 -2.97 -6.26 19.45
N GLU A 372 -2.40 -6.91 20.47
CA GLU A 372 -1.70 -8.20 20.37
C GLU A 372 -2.56 -9.32 19.78
N HIS A 373 -3.78 -9.51 20.28
CA HIS A 373 -4.70 -10.53 19.79
C HIS A 373 -5.17 -10.21 18.37
N LEU A 374 -5.47 -8.94 18.07
CA LEU A 374 -5.85 -8.54 16.72
C LEU A 374 -4.72 -8.74 15.71
N CYS A 375 -3.48 -8.45 16.09
CA CYS A 375 -2.27 -8.74 15.31
C CYS A 375 -2.19 -10.23 14.97
N PHE A 376 -2.28 -11.09 15.99
CA PHE A 376 -2.28 -12.54 15.82
C PHE A 376 -3.39 -13.01 14.86
N GLN A 377 -4.63 -12.55 15.09
CA GLN A 377 -5.78 -12.91 14.25
C GLN A 377 -5.61 -12.41 12.81
N THR A 378 -4.89 -11.31 12.60
CA THR A 378 -4.54 -10.79 11.28
C THR A 378 -3.56 -11.69 10.57
N LEU A 379 -2.46 -12.06 11.20
CA LEU A 379 -1.48 -12.97 10.61
C LEU A 379 -2.10 -14.35 10.31
N GLN A 380 -2.94 -14.85 11.23
CA GLN A 380 -3.64 -16.13 11.08
C GLN A 380 -4.54 -16.14 9.84
N ARG A 381 -5.40 -15.14 9.65
CA ARG A 381 -6.36 -15.16 8.53
C ARG A 381 -5.68 -15.00 7.16
N PHE A 382 -4.61 -14.21 7.07
CA PHE A 382 -3.83 -14.11 5.82
C PHE A 382 -3.19 -15.46 5.47
N THR A 383 -2.63 -16.14 6.47
CA THR A 383 -2.00 -17.46 6.29
C THR A 383 -3.05 -18.51 5.88
N ALA A 384 -4.16 -18.60 6.62
CA ALA A 384 -5.22 -19.57 6.36
C ALA A 384 -5.85 -19.38 4.98
N ALA A 385 -6.26 -18.16 4.64
CA ALA A 385 -6.95 -17.89 3.37
C ALA A 385 -6.03 -18.10 2.14
N THR A 386 -4.74 -17.74 2.27
CA THR A 386 -3.75 -17.96 1.21
C THR A 386 -3.51 -19.46 0.97
N LEU A 387 -3.45 -20.23 2.05
CA LEU A 387 -3.28 -21.68 1.98
C LEU A 387 -4.52 -22.36 1.40
N GLU A 388 -5.71 -22.04 1.92
CA GLU A 388 -6.98 -22.62 1.48
C GLU A 388 -7.25 -22.33 0.00
N HIS A 389 -7.09 -21.08 -0.46
CA HIS A 389 -7.34 -20.72 -1.87
C HIS A 389 -6.53 -21.59 -2.85
N GLY A 390 -5.27 -21.89 -2.52
CA GLY A 390 -4.40 -22.71 -3.37
C GLY A 390 -4.79 -24.20 -3.44
N MET A 391 -5.61 -24.69 -2.51
CA MET A 391 -6.07 -26.09 -2.46
C MET A 391 -7.58 -26.24 -2.71
N HIS A 392 -8.33 -25.16 -2.52
CA HIS A 392 -9.78 -25.09 -2.61
C HIS A 392 -10.18 -23.78 -3.30
N PRO A 393 -10.00 -23.69 -4.63
CA PRO A 393 -10.32 -22.48 -5.38
C PRO A 393 -11.85 -22.23 -5.38
N PRO A 394 -12.29 -20.97 -5.56
CA PRO A 394 -13.71 -20.66 -5.65
C PRO A 394 -14.33 -21.23 -6.92
N VAL A 395 -15.66 -21.30 -6.93
CA VAL A 395 -16.42 -21.69 -8.14
C VAL A 395 -16.09 -20.78 -9.31
N SER A 396 -15.94 -21.37 -10.49
CA SER A 396 -15.81 -20.61 -11.74
C SER A 396 -17.15 -19.94 -12.07
N PRO A 397 -17.16 -18.66 -12.51
CA PRO A 397 -18.41 -18.00 -12.84
C PRO A 397 -19.07 -18.63 -14.07
N LYS A 398 -20.40 -18.82 -13.97
CA LYS A 398 -21.23 -19.35 -15.05
C LYS A 398 -21.20 -18.39 -16.27
N PRO A 399 -21.37 -18.88 -17.51
CA PRO A 399 -21.33 -18.04 -18.71
C PRO A 399 -22.31 -16.85 -18.67
N GLU A 400 -23.52 -17.05 -18.16
CA GLU A 400 -24.54 -16.03 -17.99
C GLU A 400 -24.13 -14.95 -16.98
N TRP A 401 -23.38 -15.31 -15.93
CA TRP A 401 -22.85 -14.35 -14.96
C TRP A 401 -21.78 -13.47 -15.60
N ARG A 402 -20.85 -14.06 -16.36
CA ARG A 402 -19.82 -13.31 -17.09
C ARG A 402 -20.46 -12.34 -18.09
N LYS A 403 -21.43 -12.81 -18.87
CA LYS A 403 -22.15 -11.98 -19.84
C LYS A 403 -22.87 -10.82 -19.17
N LEU A 404 -23.56 -11.05 -18.05
CA LEU A 404 -24.25 -10.00 -17.33
C LEU A 404 -23.26 -8.97 -16.74
N MET A 405 -22.13 -9.43 -16.21
CA MET A 405 -21.05 -8.55 -15.73
C MET A 405 -20.43 -7.70 -16.85
N ASP A 406 -20.19 -8.28 -18.04
CA ASP A 406 -19.69 -7.55 -19.21
C ASP A 406 -20.63 -6.41 -19.62
N GLU A 407 -21.94 -6.69 -19.66
CA GLU A 407 -22.95 -5.70 -20.03
C GLU A 407 -23.11 -4.61 -18.95
N MET A 408 -23.14 -4.99 -17.67
CA MET A 408 -23.21 -4.07 -16.53
C MET A 408 -22.00 -3.15 -16.45
N ALA A 409 -20.79 -3.66 -16.72
CA ALA A 409 -19.57 -2.86 -16.69
C ALA A 409 -19.58 -1.72 -17.72
N VAL A 410 -20.16 -1.92 -18.91
CA VAL A 410 -20.29 -0.87 -19.92
C VAL A 410 -21.21 0.25 -19.41
N VAL A 411 -22.38 -0.11 -18.88
CA VAL A 411 -23.37 0.86 -18.38
C VAL A 411 -22.86 1.61 -17.14
N ALA A 412 -22.24 0.90 -16.20
CA ALA A 412 -21.63 1.53 -15.02
C ALA A 412 -20.55 2.54 -15.40
N THR A 413 -19.70 2.19 -16.37
CA THR A 413 -18.63 3.08 -16.86
C THR A 413 -19.22 4.32 -17.54
N GLU A 414 -20.29 4.15 -18.33
CA GLU A 414 -20.96 5.26 -18.99
C GLU A 414 -21.53 6.25 -17.97
N GLU A 415 -22.33 5.77 -17.00
CA GLU A 415 -22.91 6.63 -15.96
C GLU A 415 -21.81 7.31 -15.12
N TYR A 416 -20.78 6.56 -14.73
CA TYR A 416 -19.67 7.12 -13.96
C TYR A 416 -18.98 8.25 -14.73
N ARG A 417 -18.60 8.01 -15.99
CA ARG A 417 -17.89 9.00 -16.80
C ARG A 417 -18.80 10.14 -17.25
N SER A 418 -20.10 9.92 -17.41
CA SER A 418 -21.03 11.01 -17.74
C SER A 418 -21.08 12.06 -16.63
N VAL A 419 -21.03 11.63 -15.37
CA VAL A 419 -20.97 12.52 -14.20
C VAL A 419 -19.57 13.06 -13.95
N VAL A 420 -18.55 12.21 -13.90
CA VAL A 420 -17.21 12.61 -13.39
C VAL A 420 -16.34 13.27 -14.48
N VAL A 421 -16.55 12.90 -15.74
CA VAL A 421 -15.70 13.32 -16.87
C VAL A 421 -16.44 14.25 -17.83
N LYS A 422 -17.68 13.92 -18.23
CA LYS A 422 -18.41 14.67 -19.27
C LYS A 422 -19.16 15.90 -18.74
N GLU A 423 -19.62 15.89 -17.48
CA GLU A 423 -20.29 17.04 -16.87
C GLU A 423 -19.27 18.14 -16.54
N ALA A 424 -19.33 19.24 -17.29
CA ALA A 424 -18.37 20.35 -17.20
C ALA A 424 -18.33 20.99 -15.80
N ARG A 425 -19.48 21.05 -15.11
CA ARG A 425 -19.58 21.67 -13.78
C ARG A 425 -19.23 20.72 -12.62
N PHE A 426 -18.88 19.46 -12.92
CA PHE A 426 -18.56 18.48 -11.88
C PHE A 426 -17.38 18.90 -11.01
N VAL A 427 -16.30 19.41 -11.61
CA VAL A 427 -15.10 19.83 -10.86
C VAL A 427 -15.39 21.00 -9.94
N GLU A 428 -16.24 21.93 -10.37
CA GLU A 428 -16.70 23.06 -9.57
C GLU A 428 -17.53 22.57 -8.38
N TYR A 429 -18.53 21.72 -8.64
CA TYR A 429 -19.34 21.09 -7.59
C TYR A 429 -18.48 20.33 -6.58
N PHE A 430 -17.55 19.51 -7.06
CA PHE A 430 -16.64 18.71 -6.22
C PHE A 430 -15.81 19.58 -5.27
N ARG A 431 -15.22 20.67 -5.75
CA ARG A 431 -14.40 21.57 -4.91
C ARG A 431 -15.24 22.36 -3.89
N SER A 432 -16.50 22.63 -4.21
CA SER A 432 -17.43 23.29 -3.30
C SER A 432 -17.97 22.33 -2.24
N ALA A 433 -18.46 21.16 -2.66
CA ALA A 433 -19.12 20.19 -1.81
C ALA A 433 -18.16 19.42 -0.87
N THR A 434 -16.85 19.42 -1.16
CA THR A 434 -15.84 18.65 -0.41
C THR A 434 -14.67 19.52 0.06
N PRO A 435 -13.87 19.06 1.06
CA PRO A 435 -12.67 19.77 1.50
C PRO A 435 -11.42 19.48 0.64
N GLU A 436 -11.56 19.09 -0.63
CA GLU A 436 -10.42 18.69 -1.49
C GLU A 436 -9.35 19.77 -1.61
N THR A 437 -9.77 21.02 -1.79
CA THR A 437 -8.85 22.13 -2.03
C THR A 437 -8.06 22.47 -0.76
N GLU A 438 -8.69 22.40 0.41
CA GLU A 438 -8.05 22.59 1.70
C GLU A 438 -7.11 21.42 2.03
N TYR A 439 -7.51 20.17 1.75
CA TYR A 439 -6.63 19.01 1.92
C TYR A 439 -5.31 19.17 1.17
N GLY A 440 -5.35 19.68 -0.07
CA GLY A 440 -4.16 19.92 -0.88
C GLY A 440 -3.29 21.09 -0.42
N ARG A 441 -3.83 22.03 0.36
CA ARG A 441 -3.11 23.21 0.89
C ARG A 441 -2.58 22.98 2.31
N MET A 442 -3.22 22.11 3.07
CA MET A 442 -2.89 21.85 4.47
C MET A 442 -1.83 20.76 4.62
N ASN A 443 -1.10 20.82 5.73
CA ASN A 443 -0.02 19.90 6.05
C ASN A 443 -0.51 18.53 6.58
N ILE A 444 -1.41 17.87 5.83
CA ILE A 444 -2.03 16.58 6.18
C ILE A 444 -1.50 15.45 5.29
N GLY A 445 -1.25 15.73 4.01
CA GLY A 445 -0.68 14.78 3.07
C GLY A 445 0.81 15.04 2.83
N SER A 446 1.62 13.98 2.73
CA SER A 446 3.05 14.10 2.38
C SER A 446 3.30 14.29 0.88
N ARG A 447 2.25 14.26 0.04
CA ARG A 447 2.35 14.30 -1.42
C ARG A 447 1.41 15.34 -2.01
N PRO A 448 1.78 15.99 -3.14
CA PRO A 448 0.87 16.84 -3.89
C PRO A 448 -0.40 16.09 -4.30
N ALA A 449 -1.56 16.72 -4.12
CA ALA A 449 -2.86 16.11 -4.42
C ALA A 449 -3.08 15.81 -5.91
N LYS A 450 -2.43 16.56 -6.80
CA LYS A 450 -2.55 16.45 -8.27
C LYS A 450 -1.18 16.22 -8.91
N ARG A 451 -1.17 15.52 -10.05
CA ARG A 451 0.03 15.38 -10.90
C ARG A 451 0.33 16.68 -11.66
N ARG A 452 -0.71 17.39 -12.13
CA ARG A 452 -0.61 18.68 -12.82
C ARG A 452 -1.76 19.63 -12.44
N PRO A 453 -1.53 20.94 -12.24
CA PRO A 453 -2.60 21.91 -12.04
C PRO A 453 -3.55 22.00 -13.25
N GLY A 454 -4.86 22.18 -13.01
CA GLY A 454 -5.84 22.51 -14.06
C GLY A 454 -6.43 21.37 -14.89
N GLY A 455 -6.00 20.11 -14.73
CA GLY A 455 -6.44 18.99 -15.59
C GLY A 455 -7.68 18.22 -15.09
N GLY A 456 -8.58 18.83 -14.33
CA GLY A 456 -9.79 18.16 -13.81
C GLY A 456 -9.49 16.93 -12.93
N ILE A 457 -10.41 15.95 -12.91
CA ILE A 457 -10.31 14.73 -12.09
C ILE A 457 -9.24 13.74 -12.60
N THR A 458 -8.89 13.79 -13.89
CA THR A 458 -7.86 12.90 -14.46
C THR A 458 -6.49 13.12 -13.81
N THR A 459 -6.16 14.37 -13.49
CA THR A 459 -4.90 14.75 -12.81
C THR A 459 -4.92 14.57 -11.29
N LEU A 460 -6.09 14.33 -10.68
CA LEU A 460 -6.24 14.09 -9.24
C LEU A 460 -5.81 12.66 -8.90
N ARG A 461 -5.01 12.51 -7.83
CA ARG A 461 -4.60 11.19 -7.34
C ARG A 461 -5.78 10.48 -6.64
N ALA A 462 -5.76 9.14 -6.61
CA ALA A 462 -6.84 8.36 -6.00
C ALA A 462 -7.03 8.60 -4.49
N ILE A 463 -5.97 8.90 -3.73
CA ILE A 463 -6.09 9.21 -2.29
C ILE A 463 -6.94 10.47 -2.05
N PRO A 464 -6.57 11.67 -2.57
CA PRO A 464 -7.41 12.86 -2.44
C PRO A 464 -8.84 12.67 -2.93
N TRP A 465 -9.02 11.90 -4.01
CA TRP A 465 -10.34 11.61 -4.57
C TRP A 465 -11.25 10.90 -3.57
N ILE A 466 -10.81 9.77 -3.02
CA ILE A 466 -11.59 9.00 -2.05
C ILE A 466 -11.71 9.76 -0.73
N PHE A 467 -10.61 10.34 -0.25
CA PHE A 467 -10.56 11.06 1.02
C PHE A 467 -11.60 12.17 1.07
N SER A 468 -11.66 13.02 0.03
CA SER A 468 -12.55 14.20 0.02
C SER A 468 -14.03 13.81 0.07
N TRP A 469 -14.43 12.73 -0.62
CA TRP A 469 -15.80 12.22 -0.57
C TRP A 469 -16.13 11.40 0.69
N THR A 470 -15.12 10.82 1.33
CA THR A 470 -15.26 10.18 2.64
C THR A 470 -15.50 11.22 3.74
N GLN A 471 -14.81 12.36 3.68
CA GLN A 471 -14.99 13.46 4.64
C GLN A 471 -16.45 13.95 4.70
N THR A 472 -17.15 13.98 3.56
CA THR A 472 -18.53 14.48 3.45
C THR A 472 -19.60 13.42 3.63
N ARG A 473 -19.22 12.19 4.01
CA ARG A 473 -20.12 11.05 4.20
C ARG A 473 -20.88 10.64 2.94
N PHE A 474 -20.43 11.06 1.77
CA PHE A 474 -21.15 10.81 0.51
C PHE A 474 -20.59 9.64 -0.29
N HIS A 475 -19.28 9.38 -0.19
CA HIS A 475 -18.62 8.20 -0.76
C HIS A 475 -18.86 7.96 -2.26
N LEU A 476 -19.14 9.02 -3.02
CA LEU A 476 -19.43 8.98 -4.46
C LEU A 476 -18.51 8.06 -5.28
N PRO A 477 -17.17 8.04 -5.07
CA PRO A 477 -16.25 7.20 -5.84
C PRO A 477 -16.52 5.71 -5.77
N VAL A 478 -17.21 5.25 -4.73
CA VAL A 478 -17.34 3.83 -4.42
C VAL A 478 -18.56 3.21 -5.09
N TRP A 479 -19.67 3.94 -5.17
CA TRP A 479 -20.97 3.40 -5.59
C TRP A 479 -21.48 3.95 -6.93
N LEU A 480 -20.96 5.08 -7.42
CA LEU A 480 -21.44 5.69 -8.67
C LEU A 480 -21.25 4.72 -9.86
N GLY A 481 -22.30 4.56 -10.68
CA GLY A 481 -22.36 3.61 -11.79
C GLY A 481 -23.07 2.29 -11.45
N VAL A 482 -23.07 1.89 -10.17
CA VAL A 482 -23.64 0.59 -9.75
C VAL A 482 -25.17 0.57 -9.88
N GLY A 483 -25.83 1.67 -9.49
CA GLY A 483 -27.29 1.79 -9.57
C GLY A 483 -27.81 1.65 -11.00
N ALA A 484 -27.22 2.39 -11.96
CA ALA A 484 -27.61 2.27 -13.37
C ALA A 484 -27.35 0.87 -13.93
N ALA A 485 -26.24 0.23 -13.57
CA ALA A 485 -25.93 -1.12 -14.03
C ALA A 485 -26.95 -2.16 -13.53
N PHE A 486 -27.31 -2.12 -12.25
CA PHE A 486 -28.35 -3.00 -11.71
C PHE A 486 -29.71 -2.74 -12.32
N LYS A 487 -30.11 -1.47 -12.44
CA LYS A 487 -31.38 -1.09 -13.06
C LYS A 487 -31.45 -1.58 -14.50
N PHE A 488 -30.39 -1.35 -15.28
CA PHE A 488 -30.27 -1.85 -16.65
C PHE A 488 -30.41 -3.38 -16.72
N ALA A 489 -29.72 -4.12 -15.86
CA ALA A 489 -29.79 -5.58 -15.86
C ALA A 489 -31.22 -6.07 -15.60
N ILE A 490 -31.92 -5.48 -14.61
CA ILE A 490 -33.29 -5.84 -14.24
C ILE A 490 -34.28 -5.47 -15.35
N ASP A 491 -34.15 -4.28 -15.93
CA ASP A 491 -35.05 -3.80 -17.00
C ASP A 491 -34.85 -4.57 -18.31
N LYS A 492 -33.62 -5.04 -18.58
CA LYS A 492 -33.30 -5.83 -19.79
C LYS A 492 -33.99 -7.19 -19.80
N ASP A 493 -34.05 -7.87 -18.66
CA ASP A 493 -34.75 -9.14 -18.48
C ASP A 493 -35.10 -9.33 -17.00
N VAL A 494 -36.38 -9.49 -16.69
CA VAL A 494 -36.87 -9.67 -15.31
C VAL A 494 -36.23 -10.86 -14.60
N ARG A 495 -35.75 -11.86 -15.34
CA ARG A 495 -35.03 -13.02 -14.78
C ARG A 495 -33.66 -12.64 -14.22
N ASN A 496 -33.03 -11.58 -14.74
CA ASN A 496 -31.72 -11.13 -14.28
C ASN A 496 -31.72 -10.72 -12.81
N PHE A 497 -32.86 -10.29 -12.26
CA PHE A 497 -32.94 -10.00 -10.83
C PHE A 497 -32.66 -11.25 -9.98
N GLN A 498 -33.22 -12.40 -10.37
CA GLN A 498 -32.97 -13.66 -9.70
C GLN A 498 -31.53 -14.16 -9.94
N VAL A 499 -30.99 -13.96 -11.15
CA VAL A 499 -29.59 -14.25 -11.46
C VAL A 499 -28.63 -13.45 -10.58
N LEU A 500 -28.88 -12.15 -10.36
CA LEU A 500 -28.06 -11.30 -9.49
C LEU A 500 -28.09 -11.78 -8.02
N LYS A 501 -29.26 -12.22 -7.54
CA LYS A 501 -29.39 -12.84 -6.21
C LYS A 501 -28.60 -14.13 -6.10
N GLU A 502 -28.67 -14.98 -7.13
CA GLU A 502 -27.88 -16.22 -7.18
C GLU A 502 -26.39 -15.92 -7.21
N MET A 503 -25.94 -14.94 -8.02
CA MET A 503 -24.54 -14.49 -8.03
C MET A 503 -24.07 -14.04 -6.64
N TYR A 504 -24.89 -13.30 -5.90
CA TYR A 504 -24.52 -12.85 -4.55
C TYR A 504 -24.37 -14.02 -3.56
N ASN A 505 -25.20 -15.05 -3.67
CA ASN A 505 -25.18 -16.20 -2.77
C ASN A 505 -24.15 -17.26 -3.15
N GLU A 506 -23.88 -17.44 -4.46
CA GLU A 506 -23.08 -18.56 -4.98
C GLU A 506 -21.70 -18.15 -5.47
N TRP A 507 -21.47 -16.86 -5.80
CA TRP A 507 -20.20 -16.40 -6.37
C TRP A 507 -19.43 -15.49 -5.39
N PRO A 508 -18.36 -15.99 -4.75
CA PRO A 508 -17.62 -15.23 -3.74
C PRO A 508 -17.15 -13.86 -4.20
N PHE A 509 -16.69 -13.73 -5.46
CA PHE A 509 -16.26 -12.44 -6.03
C PHE A 509 -17.37 -11.39 -6.03
N PHE A 510 -18.57 -11.78 -6.47
CA PHE A 510 -19.71 -10.87 -6.52
C PHE A 510 -20.16 -10.50 -5.11
N ARG A 511 -20.21 -11.49 -4.20
CA ARG A 511 -20.52 -11.28 -2.78
C ARG A 511 -19.60 -10.25 -2.13
N VAL A 512 -18.28 -10.45 -2.15
CA VAL A 512 -17.34 -9.53 -1.48
C VAL A 512 -17.34 -8.13 -2.11
N THR A 513 -17.68 -8.04 -3.39
CA THR A 513 -17.82 -6.75 -4.08
C THR A 513 -19.01 -5.97 -3.53
N LEU A 514 -20.17 -6.62 -3.34
CA LEU A 514 -21.35 -5.99 -2.77
C LEU A 514 -21.22 -5.75 -1.25
N ASP A 515 -20.62 -6.67 -0.50
CA ASP A 515 -20.35 -6.52 0.94
C ASP A 515 -19.48 -5.28 1.23
N LEU A 516 -18.63 -4.87 0.30
CA LEU A 516 -17.88 -3.63 0.41
C LEU A 516 -18.76 -2.41 0.18
N LEU A 517 -19.58 -2.43 -0.87
CA LEU A 517 -20.52 -1.34 -1.14
C LEU A 517 -21.49 -1.16 0.03
N GLU A 518 -22.03 -2.25 0.58
CA GLU A 518 -22.94 -2.22 1.73
C GLU A 518 -22.29 -1.63 2.98
N MET A 519 -21.04 -2.00 3.28
CA MET A 519 -20.28 -1.38 4.38
C MET A 519 -20.06 0.12 4.16
N VAL A 520 -19.78 0.55 2.93
CA VAL A 520 -19.59 1.97 2.63
C VAL A 520 -20.90 2.74 2.73
N PHE A 521 -22.03 2.15 2.33
CA PHE A 521 -23.36 2.71 2.59
C PHE A 521 -23.65 2.82 4.10
N ALA A 522 -23.22 1.85 4.92
CA ALA A 522 -23.34 1.92 6.38
C ALA A 522 -22.56 3.09 7.01
N LYS A 523 -21.50 3.54 6.33
CA LYS A 523 -20.69 4.71 6.72
C LYS A 523 -21.17 6.01 6.09
N GLY A 524 -22.11 5.97 5.14
CA GLY A 524 -22.61 7.14 4.42
C GLY A 524 -23.80 7.79 5.12
N ASP A 525 -23.99 9.08 4.84
CA ASP A 525 -25.12 9.87 5.35
C ASP A 525 -25.49 10.97 4.33
N PRO A 526 -26.54 10.76 3.51
CA PRO A 526 -26.99 11.75 2.54
C PRO A 526 -27.53 13.05 3.17
N GLY A 527 -27.93 13.03 4.44
CA GLY A 527 -28.36 14.21 5.18
C GLY A 527 -27.17 15.11 5.49
N ILE A 528 -26.07 14.55 6.00
CA ILE A 528 -24.80 15.27 6.19
C ILE A 528 -24.28 15.78 4.85
N ALA A 529 -24.26 14.95 3.80
CA ALA A 529 -23.84 15.41 2.47
C ALA A 529 -24.70 16.58 1.95
N GLY A 530 -26.01 16.55 2.24
CA GLY A 530 -26.93 17.67 1.93
C GLY A 530 -26.62 18.96 2.70
N LEU A 531 -26.14 18.86 3.94
CA LEU A 531 -25.71 20.02 4.74
C LEU A 531 -24.45 20.69 4.16
N TYR A 532 -23.50 19.90 3.63
CA TYR A 532 -22.35 20.47 2.91
C TYR A 532 -22.79 21.24 1.66
N ASP A 533 -23.71 20.66 0.89
CA ASP A 533 -24.31 21.34 -0.27
C ASP A 533 -25.00 22.65 0.12
N GLU A 534 -25.83 22.62 1.17
CA GLU A 534 -26.59 23.80 1.60
C GLU A 534 -25.67 24.97 1.99
N LEU A 535 -24.58 24.67 2.70
CA LEU A 535 -23.67 25.67 3.26
C LEU A 535 -22.60 26.16 2.29
N LEU A 536 -22.09 25.29 1.43
CA LEU A 536 -20.85 25.51 0.67
C LEU A 536 -21.04 25.56 -0.85
N VAL A 537 -22.14 25.01 -1.37
CA VAL A 537 -22.38 24.92 -2.82
C VAL A 537 -23.31 26.05 -3.26
N ALA A 538 -22.97 26.67 -4.40
CA ALA A 538 -23.77 27.72 -5.01
C ALA A 538 -25.17 27.22 -5.41
N GLU A 539 -26.19 28.08 -5.35
CA GLU A 539 -27.59 27.72 -5.60
C GLU A 539 -27.79 27.02 -6.96
N GLU A 540 -27.03 27.43 -7.97
CA GLU A 540 -27.10 26.92 -9.35
C GLU A 540 -26.65 25.45 -9.47
N LEU A 541 -25.89 24.95 -8.50
CA LEU A 541 -25.36 23.58 -8.46
C LEU A 541 -26.10 22.68 -7.46
N LYS A 542 -26.95 23.22 -6.57
CA LYS A 542 -27.73 22.42 -5.62
C LYS A 542 -28.64 21.37 -6.28
N PRO A 543 -29.31 21.65 -7.43
CA PRO A 543 -30.08 20.62 -8.13
C PRO A 543 -29.22 19.43 -8.58
N PHE A 544 -27.97 19.68 -9.01
CA PHE A 544 -27.04 18.62 -9.39
C PHE A 544 -26.65 17.75 -8.20
N GLY A 545 -26.33 18.36 -7.06
CA GLY A 545 -26.07 17.61 -5.82
C GLY A 545 -27.27 16.78 -5.33
N LYS A 546 -28.49 17.30 -5.50
CA LYS A 546 -29.72 16.54 -5.22
C LYS A 546 -29.86 15.32 -6.14
N GLN A 547 -29.61 15.46 -7.44
CA GLN A 547 -29.61 14.32 -8.38
C GLN A 547 -28.62 13.23 -7.96
N LEU A 548 -27.41 13.61 -7.49
CA LEU A 548 -26.45 12.63 -6.99
C LEU A 548 -26.96 11.91 -5.73
N ARG A 549 -27.61 12.63 -4.81
CA ARG A 549 -28.23 12.00 -3.61
C ARG A 549 -29.38 11.08 -3.98
N ASP A 550 -30.14 11.39 -5.02
CA ASP A 550 -31.21 10.51 -5.51
C ASP A 550 -30.60 9.20 -6.07
N LYS A 551 -29.51 9.30 -6.83
CA LYS A 551 -28.73 8.12 -7.29
C LYS A 551 -28.18 7.30 -6.14
N TYR A 552 -27.69 7.93 -5.06
CA TYR A 552 -27.22 7.25 -3.86
C TYR A 552 -28.32 6.36 -3.28
N VAL A 553 -29.52 6.92 -3.06
CA VAL A 553 -30.64 6.21 -2.43
C VAL A 553 -31.14 5.07 -3.32
N GLU A 554 -31.29 5.30 -4.62
CA GLU A 554 -31.69 4.25 -5.57
C GLU A 554 -30.67 3.11 -5.63
N THR A 555 -29.37 3.43 -5.68
CA THR A 555 -28.30 2.43 -5.70
C THR A 555 -28.31 1.58 -4.43
N GLN A 556 -28.48 2.21 -3.25
CA GLN A 556 -28.55 1.51 -1.98
C GLN A 556 -29.75 0.54 -1.92
N GLN A 557 -30.92 0.98 -2.40
CA GLN A 557 -32.12 0.13 -2.42
C GLN A 557 -31.95 -1.09 -3.34
N LEU A 558 -31.43 -0.90 -4.55
CA LEU A 558 -31.16 -1.98 -5.50
C LEU A 558 -30.15 -2.98 -4.92
N LEU A 559 -29.09 -2.50 -4.26
CA LEU A 559 -28.11 -3.35 -3.60
C LEU A 559 -28.77 -4.24 -2.53
N LEU A 560 -29.58 -3.67 -1.64
CA LEU A 560 -30.24 -4.44 -0.57
C LEU A 560 -31.20 -5.49 -1.14
N GLN A 561 -31.92 -5.13 -2.20
CA GLN A 561 -32.81 -6.06 -2.91
C GLN A 561 -32.05 -7.26 -3.51
N ILE A 562 -30.86 -7.04 -4.08
CA ILE A 562 -30.00 -8.09 -4.63
C ILE A 562 -29.36 -8.93 -3.53
N ALA A 563 -28.89 -8.30 -2.45
CA ALA A 563 -28.34 -9.00 -1.29
C ALA A 563 -29.40 -9.80 -0.52
N GLY A 564 -30.69 -9.47 -0.71
CA GLY A 564 -31.79 -10.07 0.04
C GLY A 564 -31.91 -9.54 1.47
N HIS A 565 -31.28 -8.41 1.77
CA HIS A 565 -31.31 -7.76 3.08
C HIS A 565 -32.45 -6.73 3.14
N LYS A 566 -33.05 -6.56 4.32
CA LYS A 566 -34.03 -5.49 4.58
C LYS A 566 -33.34 -4.20 5.00
N ASP A 567 -32.26 -4.33 5.76
CA ASP A 567 -31.47 -3.23 6.28
C ASP A 567 -29.98 -3.41 5.94
N ILE A 568 -29.26 -2.30 5.89
CA ILE A 568 -27.81 -2.28 5.68
C ILE A 568 -27.10 -3.11 6.77
N LEU A 569 -26.18 -3.97 6.34
CA LEU A 569 -25.39 -4.91 7.15
C LEU A 569 -26.26 -5.88 7.97
N GLU A 570 -27.38 -6.35 7.41
CA GLU A 570 -28.24 -7.34 8.07
C GLU A 570 -27.47 -8.64 8.40
N GLY A 571 -26.58 -9.07 7.50
CA GLY A 571 -25.73 -10.25 7.69
C GLY A 571 -24.50 -10.06 8.58
N ASP A 572 -24.20 -8.84 9.06
CA ASP A 572 -23.03 -8.54 9.89
C ASP A 572 -23.37 -7.55 11.03
N PRO A 573 -24.07 -8.03 12.08
CA PRO A 573 -24.47 -7.18 13.20
C PRO A 573 -23.29 -6.65 14.02
N PHE A 574 -22.15 -7.36 14.04
CA PHE A 574 -20.95 -6.95 14.76
C PHE A 574 -20.31 -5.72 14.11
N LEU A 575 -20.13 -5.76 12.79
CA LEU A 575 -19.67 -4.59 12.05
C LEU A 575 -20.65 -3.43 12.17
N LYS A 576 -21.95 -3.70 12.03
CA LYS A 576 -23.00 -2.68 12.16
C LYS A 576 -22.92 -1.96 13.50
N GLN A 577 -22.84 -2.69 14.61
CA GLN A 577 -22.70 -2.11 15.94
C GLN A 577 -21.42 -1.26 16.05
N GLY A 578 -20.28 -1.81 15.61
CA GLY A 578 -19.00 -1.13 15.66
C GLY A 578 -18.95 0.19 14.88
N LEU A 579 -19.70 0.29 13.77
CA LEU A 579 -19.82 1.53 12.99
C LEU A 579 -20.81 2.52 13.62
N VAL A 580 -21.97 2.05 14.08
CA VAL A 580 -23.01 2.90 14.69
C VAL A 580 -22.47 3.66 15.90
N LEU A 581 -21.65 3.01 16.74
CA LEU A 581 -21.05 3.65 17.92
C LEU A 581 -20.06 4.78 17.60
N ARG A 582 -19.55 4.85 16.37
CA ARG A 582 -18.63 5.92 15.95
C ARG A 582 -19.39 7.15 15.45
N ASN A 583 -20.58 6.96 14.90
CA ASN A 583 -21.34 8.01 14.22
C ASN A 583 -21.58 9.28 15.04
N PRO A 584 -21.91 9.25 16.35
CA PRO A 584 -22.15 10.47 17.12
C PRO A 584 -20.95 11.44 17.10
N TYR A 585 -19.74 10.91 17.23
CA TYR A 585 -18.51 11.69 17.23
C TYR A 585 -18.19 12.22 15.81
N ILE A 586 -18.30 11.34 14.82
CA ILE A 586 -17.99 11.70 13.42
C ILE A 586 -18.98 12.76 12.92
N THR A 587 -20.28 12.59 13.18
CA THR A 587 -21.32 13.55 12.79
C THR A 587 -21.08 14.92 13.41
N THR A 588 -20.66 14.97 14.68
CA THR A 588 -20.29 16.24 15.34
C THR A 588 -19.14 16.92 14.59
N LEU A 589 -18.10 16.17 14.25
CA LEU A 589 -16.96 16.69 13.48
C LEU A 589 -17.36 17.10 12.06
N ASN A 590 -18.30 16.40 11.41
CA ASN A 590 -18.79 16.75 10.08
C ASN A 590 -19.49 18.09 10.06
N VAL A 591 -20.37 18.36 11.04
CA VAL A 591 -21.04 19.66 11.16
C VAL A 591 -20.02 20.75 11.46
N PHE A 592 -19.07 20.49 12.38
CA PHE A 592 -17.99 21.42 12.69
C PHE A 592 -17.19 21.77 11.42
N GLN A 593 -16.77 20.75 10.67
CA GLN A 593 -16.02 20.91 9.43
C GLN A 593 -16.77 21.74 8.39
N ALA A 594 -18.06 21.48 8.15
CA ALA A 594 -18.84 22.22 7.15
C ALA A 594 -18.94 23.71 7.50
N TYR A 595 -19.23 24.04 8.77
CA TYR A 595 -19.28 25.44 9.21
C TYR A 595 -17.90 26.10 9.24
N THR A 596 -16.83 25.37 9.60
CA THR A 596 -15.46 25.88 9.52
C THR A 596 -15.06 26.18 8.07
N LEU A 597 -15.37 25.30 7.12
CA LEU A 597 -15.15 25.55 5.68
C LEU A 597 -15.92 26.78 5.20
N LYS A 598 -17.20 26.93 5.61
CA LYS A 598 -17.99 28.12 5.25
C LYS A 598 -17.31 29.40 5.74
N ARG A 599 -16.85 29.40 6.99
CA ARG A 599 -16.15 30.53 7.60
C ARG A 599 -14.78 30.82 6.97
N ILE A 600 -14.08 29.79 6.49
CA ILE A 600 -12.81 29.93 5.76
C ILE A 600 -13.05 30.53 4.37
N ARG A 601 -14.05 30.03 3.64
CA ARG A 601 -14.28 30.37 2.22
C ARG A 601 -15.08 31.65 2.02
N ASP A 602 -15.95 32.03 2.96
CA ASP A 602 -16.77 33.24 2.90
C ASP A 602 -16.50 34.17 4.10
N PRO A 603 -15.66 35.21 3.92
CA PRO A 603 -15.37 36.20 4.96
C PRO A 603 -16.59 37.01 5.41
N ASN A 604 -17.68 37.04 4.62
CA ASN A 604 -18.91 37.75 4.97
C ASN A 604 -19.84 36.93 5.86
N PHE A 605 -19.52 35.65 6.11
CA PHE A 605 -20.31 34.80 6.98
C PHE A 605 -20.32 35.37 8.41
N LYS A 606 -21.51 35.69 8.92
CA LYS A 606 -21.67 36.34 10.24
C LYS A 606 -21.27 35.38 11.36
N VAL A 607 -20.21 35.73 12.08
CA VAL A 607 -19.75 35.01 13.28
C VAL A 607 -19.98 35.89 14.49
N THR A 608 -20.87 35.47 15.39
CA THR A 608 -21.14 36.18 16.64
C THR A 608 -20.04 35.88 17.67
N PRO A 609 -19.35 36.89 18.22
CA PRO A 609 -18.41 36.67 19.33
C PRO A 609 -19.14 36.09 20.54
N GLN A 610 -18.54 35.07 21.18
CA GLN A 610 -19.04 34.50 22.42
C GLN A 610 -17.95 34.65 23.50
N PRO A 611 -18.32 34.95 24.76
CA PRO A 611 -17.37 34.80 25.87
C PRO A 611 -16.82 33.37 25.93
N PRO A 612 -15.51 33.19 26.22
CA PRO A 612 -14.90 31.86 26.33
C PRO A 612 -15.66 30.96 27.33
N LEU A 613 -15.93 29.72 26.91
CA LEU A 613 -16.57 28.71 27.76
C LEU A 613 -15.56 27.91 28.60
N SER A 614 -14.33 27.74 28.11
CA SER A 614 -13.25 27.08 28.87
C SER A 614 -12.76 28.00 29.98
N LYS A 615 -12.68 27.46 31.20
CA LYS A 615 -12.27 28.19 32.41
C LYS A 615 -10.77 28.03 32.74
N GLU A 616 -9.97 27.49 31.83
CA GLU A 616 -8.53 27.22 32.01
C GLU A 616 -7.61 28.42 31.70
N PHE A 617 -6.39 28.34 32.26
CA PHE A 617 -5.49 29.40 32.75
C PHE A 617 -4.99 30.50 31.79
N ALA A 618 -4.33 31.49 32.42
CA ALA A 618 -3.69 32.68 31.84
C ALA A 618 -2.19 32.49 31.48
N ASP A 619 -1.60 31.32 31.75
CA ASP A 619 -0.16 31.05 31.60
C ASP A 619 0.28 30.53 30.23
N GLU A 620 -0.64 30.11 29.35
CA GLU A 620 -0.28 29.71 27.99
C GLU A 620 -0.12 30.94 27.08
N ASN A 621 0.89 30.94 26.20
CA ASN A 621 1.00 31.90 25.09
C ASN A 621 -0.14 31.64 24.09
N LYS A 622 -1.34 32.15 24.41
CA LYS A 622 -2.61 31.82 23.76
C LYS A 622 -2.58 31.93 22.22
N PRO A 623 -1.91 32.94 21.61
CA PRO A 623 -1.80 33.01 20.15
C PRO A 623 -1.00 31.86 19.52
N ALA A 624 0.12 31.46 20.12
CA ALA A 624 0.95 30.36 19.62
C ALA A 624 0.24 29.00 19.74
N GLY A 625 -0.68 28.88 20.70
CA GLY A 625 -1.51 27.68 20.86
C GLY A 625 -2.51 27.43 19.72
N LEU A 626 -2.88 28.46 18.95
CA LEU A 626 -3.90 28.40 17.89
C LEU A 626 -3.39 27.90 16.54
N VAL A 627 -2.07 27.73 16.40
CA VAL A 627 -1.39 27.40 15.14
C VAL A 627 -0.30 26.34 15.36
N LYS A 628 -0.52 25.42 16.31
CA LYS A 628 0.47 24.38 16.64
C LYS A 628 0.68 23.41 15.47
N LEU A 629 -0.37 23.16 14.67
CA LEU A 629 -0.30 22.23 13.54
C LEU A 629 0.33 22.87 12.31
N ASN A 630 0.16 24.19 12.12
CA ASN A 630 0.85 24.95 11.09
C ASN A 630 1.15 26.40 11.56
N PRO A 631 2.35 26.66 12.14
CA PRO A 631 2.73 27.99 12.58
C PRO A 631 2.82 29.04 11.47
N ALA A 632 2.93 28.59 10.21
CA ALA A 632 2.99 29.43 9.02
C ALA A 632 1.63 29.56 8.31
N SER A 633 0.52 29.30 9.01
CA SER A 633 -0.83 29.38 8.44
C SER A 633 -1.11 30.75 7.82
N GLU A 634 -1.65 30.73 6.60
CA GLU A 634 -2.18 31.94 5.92
C GLU A 634 -3.66 32.20 6.27
N TYR A 635 -4.31 31.26 6.97
CA TYR A 635 -5.70 31.39 7.40
C TYR A 635 -5.79 32.10 8.76
N PRO A 636 -6.96 32.68 9.10
CA PRO A 636 -7.18 33.21 10.46
C PRO A 636 -6.84 32.16 11.54
N PRO A 637 -6.05 32.52 12.57
CA PRO A 637 -5.57 31.58 13.58
C PRO A 637 -6.67 30.73 14.20
N GLY A 638 -6.40 29.43 14.35
CA GLY A 638 -7.34 28.44 14.87
C GLY A 638 -8.26 27.80 13.82
N LEU A 639 -8.50 28.43 12.66
CA LEU A 639 -9.37 27.83 11.62
C LEU A 639 -8.70 26.63 10.93
N GLU A 640 -7.43 26.77 10.53
CA GLU A 640 -6.69 25.68 9.89
C GLU A 640 -6.51 24.51 10.86
N ASP A 641 -6.03 24.75 12.08
CA ASP A 641 -5.86 23.70 13.10
C ASP A 641 -7.19 22.98 13.40
N THR A 642 -8.30 23.72 13.51
CA THR A 642 -9.63 23.13 13.70
C THR A 642 -10.01 22.25 12.51
N LEU A 643 -9.82 22.73 11.28
CA LEU A 643 -10.16 21.98 10.09
C LEU A 643 -9.28 20.71 9.96
N ILE A 644 -7.99 20.80 10.26
CA ILE A 644 -7.08 19.65 10.32
C ILE A 644 -7.56 18.62 11.37
N LEU A 645 -7.97 19.07 12.56
CA LEU A 645 -8.49 18.18 13.61
C LEU A 645 -9.76 17.45 13.16
N THR A 646 -10.69 18.15 12.51
CA THR A 646 -11.90 17.49 11.96
C THR A 646 -11.53 16.47 10.89
N MET A 647 -10.62 16.81 9.97
CA MET A 647 -10.18 15.91 8.91
C MET A 647 -9.56 14.63 9.45
N LYS A 648 -8.67 14.76 10.45
CA LYS A 648 -8.05 13.62 11.15
C LYS A 648 -9.09 12.77 11.88
N GLY A 649 -9.99 13.39 12.64
CA GLY A 649 -10.99 12.67 13.42
C GLY A 649 -12.02 11.94 12.55
N ILE A 650 -12.50 12.57 11.47
CA ILE A 650 -13.41 11.93 10.51
C ILE A 650 -12.71 10.77 9.80
N ALA A 651 -11.46 10.96 9.35
CA ALA A 651 -10.68 9.89 8.72
C ALA A 651 -10.45 8.71 9.67
N ALA A 652 -10.11 8.97 10.94
CA ALA A 652 -9.94 7.94 11.96
C ALA A 652 -11.24 7.16 12.23
N GLY A 653 -12.38 7.85 12.29
CA GLY A 653 -13.68 7.20 12.49
C GLY A 653 -14.17 6.41 11.28
N MET A 654 -13.89 6.90 10.07
CA MET A 654 -14.30 6.28 8.81
C MET A 654 -13.40 5.12 8.39
N GLN A 655 -12.10 5.13 8.72
CA GLN A 655 -11.14 4.10 8.32
C GLN A 655 -11.19 3.83 6.80
N ASN A 656 -11.14 2.56 6.38
CA ASN A 656 -11.24 2.14 4.99
C ASN A 656 -12.63 2.36 4.37
N THR A 657 -12.67 2.90 3.16
CA THR A 657 -13.89 3.02 2.34
C THR A 657 -13.70 2.33 0.99
N GLY A 658 -13.05 2.99 0.02
CA GLY A 658 -12.84 2.48 -1.35
C GLY A 658 -11.43 2.63 -1.90
#